data_AF-A0A235BWR8-F1
#
_entry.id   AF-A0A235BWR8-F1
#
_cell.length_a   1.000
_cell.length_b   1.000
_cell.length_c   1.000
_cell.angle_alpha   90.00
_cell.angle_beta   90.00
_cell.angle_gamma   90.00
#
_symmetry.space_group_name_H-M   'P 1'
#
loop_
_entity.id
_entity.type
_entity.pdbx_description
1 polymer ?
#
loop_
_entity_poly.entity_id
_entity_poly.type
_entity_poly.pdbx_seq_one_letter_code
_entity_poly.pdbx_strand_id
1 'polypeptide(L)'
;MLYREKRNRARIKRAISGKKETTEYALFVRTVGKTIRKWDRKRISRALVREAELSPDIADKIASEVEDVIVNSRIKHITTDLIREVVNTKLIEHGLEEQRKRHARLGVPLYDVERILLFKNKENANIPHNPEATNMTLAEWINKQFALSSVFDPDIADAHTRGDIHLHDLGFINRPYCSGQSLEYVKKFGLKLPNALSNAKPARHPEILLAHMVKFSAALQGHFAGAIGWDAVNLFLAPFLKGMSDKEIHQLAQMLIFEYSQQNVARGGQAIFSDINLYWEIPKHFQDVDAIGPGGEYTGKKYKDYLQDAQRFVWAMFDIYKQGDASGSPFFFPKPLVHMTDRFFQTPGWQDFLYHISDVAADKGNTYFVFDRGETAKISECCRLSFKLEQSDIDDAATPWKMRYSAIQNVTINLPRIAYRANHNDAALFELLKTQLELVAKAHIQKKAFLEKLLALKSEGPLALLTMHHDGESYLRMHRATFLVGILGLNEMVQYHLGKELHDSDEVLRFGLKVNAEMYQACHRLSEKYGIRFVLEQTPAESTAYRLAKLDLHYFSDQAQQVVKGNLDDESVYYTNSTYFNVGEPIDPIDRVYREGKFHDMIEAGALTHVWLADARPPKESVANFVIKTYRNTRNAQIAFSPEFTTCKNCMKTSRGLVEICPYCGSSDVDFITRVTGFFSKVSGWNAGKRAELLDRHKDGLKNAG
;
A
#
# COMPACT_ATOMS: atom_id res chain seq x y z
N MET A 1 -17.45 76.42 50.38
CA MET A 1 -17.75 75.60 49.17
C MET A 1 -16.90 74.31 49.07
N LEU A 2 -16.09 73.92 50.07
CA LEU A 2 -15.14 72.78 49.96
C LEU A 2 -15.48 71.52 50.80
N TYR A 3 -16.54 71.55 51.62
CA TYR A 3 -16.97 70.39 52.43
C TYR A 3 -18.11 69.58 51.77
N ARG A 4 -18.94 70.23 50.96
CA ARG A 4 -20.00 69.58 50.15
C ARG A 4 -19.43 68.77 48.97
N GLU A 5 -18.33 69.20 48.37
CA GLU A 5 -17.66 68.47 47.28
C GLU A 5 -16.93 67.20 47.75
N LYS A 6 -16.29 67.21 48.93
CA LYS A 6 -15.66 66.01 49.51
C LYS A 6 -16.68 64.94 49.88
N ARG A 7 -17.86 65.34 50.39
CA ARG A 7 -18.94 64.41 50.75
C ARG A 7 -19.66 63.84 49.50
N ASN A 8 -19.79 64.63 48.42
CA ASN A 8 -20.24 64.11 47.12
C ASN A 8 -19.20 63.20 46.46
N ARG A 9 -17.89 63.52 46.51
CA ARG A 9 -16.83 62.63 45.99
C ARG A 9 -16.74 61.31 46.76
N ALA A 10 -16.94 61.30 48.08
CA ALA A 10 -16.96 60.06 48.87
C ALA A 10 -18.23 59.21 48.63
N ARG A 11 -19.39 59.86 48.40
CA ARG A 11 -20.66 59.20 48.06
C ARG A 11 -20.67 58.65 46.63
N ILE A 12 -19.99 59.34 45.70
CA ILE A 12 -19.70 58.86 44.34
C ILE A 12 -18.66 57.72 44.38
N LYS A 13 -17.60 57.79 45.19
CA LYS A 13 -16.63 56.69 45.36
C LYS A 13 -17.28 55.40 45.91
N ARG A 14 -18.26 55.52 46.83
CA ARG A 14 -19.03 54.37 47.37
C ARG A 14 -20.11 53.86 46.41
N ALA A 15 -20.59 54.69 45.49
CA ALA A 15 -21.49 54.28 44.41
C ALA A 15 -20.72 53.62 43.23
N ILE A 16 -19.47 54.03 43.00
CA ILE A 16 -18.56 53.44 42.02
C ILE A 16 -17.93 52.13 42.55
N SER A 17 -17.78 51.94 43.87
CA SER A 17 -17.30 50.68 44.45
C SER A 17 -18.36 49.58 44.56
N GLY A 18 -19.56 49.79 43.98
CA GLY A 18 -20.74 48.97 44.20
C GLY A 18 -21.48 48.52 42.95
N LYS A 19 -20.85 48.60 41.77
CA LYS A 19 -21.32 47.92 40.57
C LYS A 19 -20.14 47.18 39.96
N LYS A 20 -20.18 45.86 40.02
CA LYS A 20 -19.43 45.00 39.11
C LYS A 20 -19.72 45.50 37.70
N GLU A 21 -18.76 46.18 37.09
CA GLU A 21 -18.82 46.50 35.67
C GLU A 21 -18.96 45.18 34.92
N THR A 22 -19.98 45.10 34.07
CA THR A 22 -20.20 43.99 33.13
C THR A 22 -19.10 43.87 32.07
N THR A 23 -18.15 44.80 32.06
CA THR A 23 -17.03 44.91 31.10
C THR A 23 -15.74 44.24 31.56
N GLU A 24 -15.64 43.72 32.78
CA GLU A 24 -14.48 42.90 33.21
C GLU A 24 -14.62 41.40 32.89
N TYR A 25 -15.52 41.02 31.98
CA TYR A 25 -15.34 39.77 31.23
C TYR A 25 -14.25 39.97 30.18
N ALA A 26 -12.99 40.09 30.63
CA ALA A 26 -11.88 39.74 29.78
C ALA A 26 -12.02 38.23 29.50
N LEU A 27 -12.83 37.89 28.50
CA LEU A 27 -13.05 36.53 28.07
C LEU A 27 -11.68 35.95 27.74
N PHE A 28 -11.27 35.00 28.56
CA PHE A 28 -9.98 34.38 28.39
C PHE A 28 -10.13 33.23 27.38
N VAL A 29 -9.40 33.32 26.27
CA VAL A 29 -9.36 32.28 25.25
C VAL A 29 -8.23 31.31 25.59
N ARG A 30 -8.58 30.03 25.78
CA ARG A 30 -7.61 28.95 25.86
C ARG A 30 -7.12 28.62 24.46
N THR A 31 -5.82 28.77 24.24
CA THR A 31 -5.15 28.37 22.99
C THR A 31 -4.66 26.93 23.07
N VAL A 32 -4.31 26.34 21.92
CA VAL A 32 -3.82 24.94 21.78
C VAL A 32 -2.64 24.64 22.72
N GLY A 33 -1.82 25.63 23.10
CA GLY A 33 -0.72 25.49 24.07
C GLY A 33 -1.08 25.74 25.54
N LYS A 34 -2.36 25.67 25.92
CA LYS A 34 -2.90 26.00 27.26
C LYS A 34 -2.60 27.42 27.78
N THR A 35 -2.05 28.32 26.95
CA THR A 35 -1.91 29.73 27.32
C THR A 35 -3.27 30.42 27.23
N ILE A 36 -3.63 31.06 28.34
CA ILE A 36 -4.84 31.83 28.54
C ILE A 36 -4.55 33.26 28.03
N ARG A 37 -5.24 33.69 26.97
CA ARG A 37 -5.07 35.04 26.41
C ARG A 37 -6.35 35.85 26.54
N LYS A 38 -6.24 37.17 26.66
CA LYS A 38 -7.39 38.08 26.57
C LYS A 38 -8.04 38.01 25.18
N TRP A 39 -9.37 38.09 25.14
CA TRP A 39 -10.16 38.22 23.92
C TRP A 39 -9.69 39.42 23.07
N ASP A 40 -9.60 39.21 21.76
CA ASP A 40 -9.20 40.23 20.77
C ASP A 40 -9.79 39.86 19.40
N ARG A 41 -10.91 40.50 19.04
CA ARG A 41 -11.61 40.31 17.77
C ARG A 41 -10.71 40.50 16.55
N LYS A 42 -9.73 41.43 16.60
CA LYS A 42 -8.82 41.68 15.46
C LYS A 42 -7.98 40.46 15.10
N ARG A 43 -7.88 39.46 15.98
CA ARG A 43 -7.24 38.18 15.65
C ARG A 43 -8.08 37.32 14.72
N ILE A 44 -9.40 37.34 14.87
CA ILE A 44 -10.32 36.61 13.97
C ILE A 44 -10.24 37.25 12.58
N SER A 45 -10.38 38.56 12.50
CA SER A 45 -10.26 39.30 11.24
C SER A 45 -8.91 39.06 10.54
N ARG A 46 -7.78 39.22 11.27
CA ARG A 46 -6.44 38.92 10.70
C ARG A 46 -6.29 37.47 10.26
N ALA A 47 -6.87 36.50 10.99
CA ALA A 47 -6.84 35.10 10.59
C ALA A 47 -7.67 34.86 9.32
N LEU A 48 -8.85 35.47 9.21
CA LEU A 48 -9.70 35.38 8.01
C LEU A 48 -9.05 36.01 6.78
N VAL A 49 -8.38 37.15 6.92
CA VAL A 49 -7.60 37.76 5.81
C VAL A 49 -6.44 36.84 5.40
N ARG A 50 -5.69 36.30 6.37
CA ARG A 50 -4.50 35.50 6.09
C ARG A 50 -4.80 34.09 5.56
N GLU A 51 -5.79 33.42 6.15
CA GLU A 51 -6.02 31.98 5.95
C GLU A 51 -7.19 31.71 5.01
N ALA A 52 -8.19 32.60 4.99
CA ALA A 52 -9.37 32.47 4.15
C ALA A 52 -9.37 33.47 2.98
N GLU A 53 -8.31 34.28 2.83
CA GLU A 53 -8.11 35.26 1.76
C GLU A 53 -9.28 36.24 1.60
N LEU A 54 -9.95 36.60 2.70
CA LEU A 54 -11.03 37.59 2.71
C LEU A 54 -10.51 39.03 2.65
N SER A 55 -11.32 39.92 2.07
CA SER A 55 -11.04 41.36 2.17
C SER A 55 -11.14 41.81 3.65
N PRO A 56 -10.36 42.82 4.06
CA PRO A 56 -10.38 43.31 5.44
C PRO A 56 -11.79 43.67 5.94
N ASP A 57 -12.63 44.29 5.10
CA ASP A 57 -13.98 44.72 5.47
C ASP A 57 -14.92 43.53 5.76
N ILE A 58 -14.88 42.51 4.90
CA ILE A 58 -15.70 41.30 5.08
C ILE A 58 -15.19 40.51 6.30
N ALA A 59 -13.87 40.40 6.46
CA ALA A 59 -13.25 39.75 7.61
C ALA A 59 -13.62 40.43 8.94
N ASP A 60 -13.61 41.76 8.99
CA ASP A 60 -14.02 42.53 10.17
C ASP A 60 -15.52 42.39 10.47
N LYS A 61 -16.37 42.38 9.43
CA LYS A 61 -17.81 42.14 9.59
C LYS A 61 -18.08 40.76 10.22
N ILE A 62 -17.51 39.71 9.65
CA ILE A 62 -17.66 38.34 10.18
C ILE A 62 -17.10 38.24 11.60
N ALA A 63 -15.93 38.84 11.86
CA ALA A 63 -15.35 38.86 13.19
C ALA A 63 -16.25 39.55 14.23
N SER A 64 -16.99 40.60 13.83
CA SER A 64 -17.97 41.26 14.69
C SER A 64 -19.15 40.36 15.00
N GLU A 65 -19.72 39.70 14.00
CA GLU A 65 -20.85 38.77 14.19
C GLU A 65 -20.47 37.57 15.08
N VAL A 66 -19.24 37.07 14.94
CA VAL A 66 -18.69 36.00 15.80
C VAL A 66 -18.54 36.47 17.26
N GLU A 67 -18.07 37.71 17.45
CA GLU A 67 -17.99 38.33 18.78
C GLU A 67 -19.37 38.42 19.44
N ASP A 68 -20.38 38.86 18.69
CA ASP A 68 -21.76 38.95 19.17
C ASP A 68 -22.30 37.58 19.59
N VAL A 69 -22.08 36.54 18.77
CA VAL A 69 -22.47 35.16 19.13
C VAL A 69 -21.79 34.73 20.43
N ILE A 70 -20.48 34.92 20.55
CA ILE A 70 -19.71 34.45 21.72
C ILE A 70 -20.14 35.17 23.00
N VAL A 71 -20.33 36.49 22.95
CA VAL A 71 -20.79 37.30 24.08
C VAL A 71 -22.19 36.87 24.52
N ASN A 72 -23.09 36.63 23.56
CA ASN A 72 -24.48 36.23 23.84
C ASN A 72 -24.62 34.79 24.32
N SER A 73 -23.68 33.90 23.97
CA SER A 73 -23.74 32.47 24.29
C SER A 73 -23.44 32.12 25.76
N ARG A 74 -22.96 33.08 26.58
CA ARG A 74 -22.61 32.89 28.01
C ARG A 74 -21.67 31.70 28.29
N ILE A 75 -20.79 31.38 27.34
CA ILE A 75 -19.88 30.23 27.43
C ILE A 75 -18.76 30.54 28.44
N LYS A 76 -18.59 29.67 29.44
CA LYS A 76 -17.60 29.85 30.53
C LYS A 76 -16.15 29.68 30.07
N HIS A 77 -15.92 28.84 29.06
CA HIS A 77 -14.59 28.51 28.56
C HIS A 77 -14.55 28.63 27.05
N ILE A 78 -13.93 29.70 26.55
CA ILE A 78 -13.77 29.92 25.13
C ILE A 78 -12.44 29.33 24.70
N THR A 79 -12.50 28.51 23.66
CA THR A 79 -11.34 27.89 23.02
C THR A 79 -11.20 28.41 21.59
N THR A 80 -10.00 28.38 21.04
CA THR A 80 -9.76 28.67 19.62
C THR A 80 -10.62 27.81 18.68
N ASP A 81 -10.88 26.56 19.07
CA ASP A 81 -11.63 25.60 18.27
C ASP A 81 -13.10 26.03 18.14
N LEU A 82 -13.75 26.29 19.27
CA LEU A 82 -15.10 26.87 19.30
C LEU A 82 -15.21 28.17 18.49
N ILE A 83 -14.24 29.09 18.62
CA ILE A 83 -14.23 30.33 17.83
C ILE A 83 -14.21 29.99 16.34
N ARG A 84 -13.35 29.04 15.92
CA ARG A 84 -13.24 28.62 14.52
C ARG A 84 -14.53 28.01 13.99
N GLU A 85 -15.23 27.21 14.79
CA GLU A 85 -16.54 26.67 14.39
C GLU A 85 -17.60 27.76 14.21
N VAL A 86 -17.68 28.73 15.12
CA VAL A 86 -18.62 29.86 14.99
C VAL A 86 -18.29 30.72 13.76
N VAL A 87 -16.99 30.94 13.48
CA VAL A 87 -16.54 31.62 12.25
C VAL A 87 -16.98 30.84 11.01
N ASN A 88 -16.80 29.51 10.99
CA ASN A 88 -17.23 28.67 9.87
C ASN A 88 -18.74 28.74 9.63
N THR A 89 -19.55 28.79 10.70
CA THR A 89 -20.99 29.01 10.59
C THR A 89 -21.29 30.35 9.93
N LYS A 90 -20.63 31.43 10.36
CA LYS A 90 -20.83 32.76 9.74
C LYS A 90 -20.39 32.81 8.29
N LEU A 91 -19.27 32.16 7.93
CA LEU A 91 -18.87 32.07 6.52
C LEU A 91 -19.97 31.41 5.67
N ILE A 92 -20.63 30.35 6.16
CA ILE A 92 -21.75 29.70 5.47
C ILE A 92 -22.96 30.63 5.36
N GLU A 93 -23.33 31.34 6.43
CA GLU A 93 -24.46 32.30 6.42
C GLU A 93 -24.29 33.41 5.35
N HIS A 94 -23.05 33.80 5.05
CA HIS A 94 -22.73 34.78 4.00
C HIS A 94 -22.46 34.16 2.62
N GLY A 95 -22.69 32.85 2.44
CA GLY A 95 -22.46 32.15 1.17
C GLY A 95 -20.98 31.96 0.80
N LEU A 96 -20.07 32.05 1.77
CA LEU A 96 -18.61 31.98 1.59
C LEU A 96 -18.09 30.55 1.82
N GLU A 97 -18.63 29.59 1.07
CA GLU A 97 -18.32 28.17 1.25
C GLU A 97 -16.84 27.83 0.95
N GLU A 98 -16.24 28.47 -0.05
CA GLU A 98 -14.82 28.24 -0.39
C GLU A 98 -13.87 28.76 0.69
N GLN A 99 -14.16 29.94 1.25
CA GLN A 99 -13.40 30.50 2.36
C GLN A 99 -13.58 29.67 3.63
N ARG A 100 -14.78 29.13 3.86
CA ARG A 100 -15.03 28.16 4.94
C ARG A 100 -14.19 26.90 4.77
N LYS A 101 -14.08 26.35 3.55
CA LYS A 101 -13.21 25.19 3.29
C LYS A 101 -11.75 25.49 3.64
N ARG A 102 -11.23 26.66 3.26
CA ARG A 102 -9.86 27.09 3.59
C ARG A 102 -9.63 27.33 5.09
N HIS A 103 -10.64 27.83 5.79
CA HIS A 103 -10.59 28.07 7.23
C HIS A 103 -10.90 26.81 8.07
N ALA A 104 -11.34 25.71 7.46
CA ALA A 104 -11.72 24.50 8.16
C ALA A 104 -10.54 23.92 8.97
N ARG A 105 -10.87 23.30 10.11
CA ARG A 105 -9.90 22.57 10.92
C ARG A 105 -9.93 21.10 10.53
N LEU A 106 -8.75 20.53 10.31
CA LEU A 106 -8.58 19.08 10.21
C LEU A 106 -8.31 18.49 11.59
N GLY A 107 -8.87 17.31 11.87
CA GLY A 107 -8.73 16.68 13.17
C GLY A 107 -9.50 15.38 13.28
N VAL A 108 -9.19 14.66 14.37
CA VAL A 108 -9.84 13.41 14.74
C VAL A 108 -10.80 13.69 15.91
N PRO A 109 -12.06 13.24 15.86
CA PRO A 109 -12.97 13.35 16.99
C PRO A 109 -12.37 12.70 18.24
N LEU A 110 -12.60 13.30 19.42
CA LEU A 110 -12.04 12.79 20.68
C LEU A 110 -12.38 11.31 20.92
N TYR A 111 -13.63 10.93 20.64
CA TYR A 111 -14.10 9.55 20.74
C TYR A 111 -13.24 8.61 19.88
N ASP A 112 -12.99 8.96 18.62
CA ASP A 112 -12.20 8.13 17.71
C ASP A 112 -10.73 8.05 18.13
N VAL A 113 -10.16 9.14 18.68
CA VAL A 113 -8.81 9.10 19.27
C VAL A 113 -8.73 8.08 20.40
N GLU A 114 -9.68 8.10 21.33
CA GLU A 114 -9.74 7.12 22.42
C GLU A 114 -9.88 5.69 21.88
N ARG A 115 -10.70 5.48 20.84
CA ARG A 115 -10.84 4.17 20.20
C ARG A 115 -9.55 3.71 19.52
N ILE A 116 -8.85 4.57 18.79
CA ILE A 116 -7.58 4.25 18.13
C ILE A 116 -6.50 3.85 19.14
N LEU A 117 -6.48 4.49 20.32
CA LEU A 117 -5.53 4.14 21.38
C LEU A 117 -5.84 2.78 22.03
N LEU A 118 -7.12 2.44 22.17
CA LEU A 118 -7.57 1.23 22.86
C LEU A 118 -7.68 -0.01 21.96
N PHE A 119 -7.95 0.16 20.67
CA PHE A 119 -8.28 -0.93 19.75
C PHE A 119 -7.37 -0.96 18.52
N LYS A 120 -6.96 -2.17 18.12
CA LYS A 120 -6.10 -2.41 16.96
C LYS A 120 -6.77 -2.01 15.64
N ASN A 121 -6.04 -1.30 14.79
CA ASN A 121 -6.42 -1.01 13.40
C ASN A 121 -6.43 -2.31 12.57
N LYS A 122 -7.52 -2.55 11.82
CA LYS A 122 -7.74 -3.72 10.97
C LYS A 122 -7.88 -3.39 9.47
N GLU A 123 -7.60 -2.15 9.08
CA GLU A 123 -7.58 -1.73 7.66
C GLU A 123 -6.37 -2.33 6.92
N ASN A 124 -5.22 -2.43 7.60
CA ASN A 124 -4.00 -3.04 7.09
C ASN A 124 -3.51 -4.12 8.07
N ALA A 125 -3.42 -5.37 7.60
CA ALA A 125 -3.10 -6.53 8.44
C ALA A 125 -1.67 -6.49 9.03
N ASN A 126 -0.79 -5.67 8.45
CA ASN A 126 0.61 -5.53 8.86
C ASN A 126 0.86 -4.47 9.94
N ILE A 127 -0.16 -3.70 10.33
CA ILE A 127 0.00 -2.65 11.35
C ILE A 127 -0.13 -3.28 12.76
N PRO A 128 0.91 -3.20 13.62
CA PRO A 128 0.82 -3.65 15.01
C PRO A 128 -0.02 -2.68 15.86
N HIS A 129 -0.38 -3.07 17.09
CA HIS A 129 -0.99 -2.15 18.07
C HIS A 129 0.05 -1.67 19.07
N ASN A 130 0.64 -0.50 18.82
CA ASN A 130 1.65 0.11 19.69
C ASN A 130 1.65 1.65 19.49
N PRO A 131 2.41 2.43 20.30
CA PRO A 131 2.38 3.89 20.23
C PRO A 131 2.65 4.46 18.84
N GLU A 132 3.64 3.93 18.12
CA GLU A 132 3.99 4.42 16.77
C GLU A 132 2.86 4.15 15.77
N ALA A 133 2.30 2.93 15.78
CA ALA A 133 1.17 2.59 14.93
C ALA A 133 -0.07 3.45 15.21
N THR A 134 -0.34 3.79 16.47
CA THR A 134 -1.45 4.70 16.82
C THR A 134 -1.19 6.14 16.37
N ASN A 135 0.05 6.64 16.52
CA ASN A 135 0.44 7.96 16.01
C ASN A 135 0.31 8.03 14.49
N MET A 136 0.75 6.98 13.79
CA MET A 136 0.63 6.85 12.35
C MET A 136 -0.85 6.86 11.91
N THR A 137 -1.71 6.09 12.57
CA THR A 137 -3.16 6.05 12.27
C THR A 137 -3.82 7.43 12.44
N LEU A 138 -3.44 8.18 13.48
CA LEU A 138 -3.95 9.55 13.69
C LEU A 138 -3.46 10.52 12.60
N ALA A 139 -2.19 10.41 12.19
CA ALA A 139 -1.64 11.22 11.10
C ALA A 139 -2.29 10.89 9.76
N GLU A 140 -2.51 9.62 9.46
CA GLU A 140 -3.21 9.15 8.27
C GLU A 140 -4.62 9.73 8.18
N TRP A 141 -5.35 9.80 9.30
CA TRP A 141 -6.69 10.39 9.33
C TRP A 141 -6.69 11.85 8.86
N ILE A 142 -5.75 12.65 9.39
CA ILE A 142 -5.61 14.07 9.04
C ILE A 142 -5.23 14.21 7.56
N ASN A 143 -4.26 13.41 7.10
CA ASN A 143 -3.83 13.42 5.70
C ASN A 143 -4.95 13.00 4.74
N LYS A 144 -5.77 12.02 5.11
CA LYS A 144 -6.92 11.59 4.31
C LYS A 144 -7.96 12.70 4.17
N GLN A 145 -8.27 13.41 5.25
CA GLN A 145 -9.17 14.56 5.19
C GLN A 145 -8.58 15.67 4.30
N PHE A 146 -7.29 16.01 4.49
CA PHE A 146 -6.60 17.00 3.65
C PHE A 146 -6.63 16.62 2.17
N ALA A 147 -6.38 15.34 1.86
CA ALA A 147 -6.39 14.84 0.48
C ALA A 147 -7.75 15.07 -0.18
N LEU A 148 -8.82 14.65 0.48
CA LEU A 148 -10.19 14.78 -0.03
C LEU A 148 -10.69 16.23 -0.08
N SER A 149 -10.18 17.12 0.79
CA SER A 149 -10.61 18.51 0.84
C SER A 149 -9.81 19.45 -0.07
N SER A 150 -8.56 19.10 -0.37
CA SER A 150 -7.59 20.06 -0.90
C SER A 150 -6.68 19.54 -2.01
N VAL A 151 -6.57 18.22 -2.18
CA VAL A 151 -5.78 17.64 -3.28
C VAL A 151 -6.67 17.21 -4.43
N PHE A 152 -7.82 16.61 -4.13
CA PHE A 152 -8.75 16.12 -5.14
C PHE A 152 -9.94 17.06 -5.32
N ASP A 153 -10.43 17.15 -6.55
CA ASP A 153 -11.69 17.84 -6.85
C ASP A 153 -12.89 17.14 -6.19
N PRO A 154 -14.00 17.86 -5.93
CA PRO A 154 -15.18 17.31 -5.27
C PRO A 154 -15.75 16.05 -5.93
N ASP A 155 -15.76 15.97 -7.27
CA ASP A 155 -16.27 14.80 -8.00
C ASP A 155 -15.47 13.52 -7.70
N ILE A 156 -14.15 13.63 -7.58
CA ILE A 156 -13.25 12.53 -7.21
C ILE A 156 -13.39 12.19 -5.73
N ALA A 157 -13.41 13.21 -4.86
CA ALA A 157 -13.56 13.03 -3.42
C ALA A 157 -14.88 12.34 -3.07
N ASP A 158 -15.98 12.75 -3.71
CA ASP A 158 -17.30 12.17 -3.53
C ASP A 158 -17.36 10.75 -4.10
N ALA A 159 -16.77 10.51 -5.28
CA ALA A 159 -16.67 9.17 -5.86
C ALA A 159 -15.91 8.20 -4.95
N HIS A 160 -14.82 8.64 -4.33
CA HIS A 160 -14.13 7.85 -3.30
C HIS A 160 -15.02 7.59 -2.09
N THR A 161 -15.64 8.66 -1.56
CA THR A 161 -16.41 8.62 -0.32
C THR A 161 -17.60 7.67 -0.44
N ARG A 162 -18.36 7.75 -1.53
CA ARG A 162 -19.52 6.87 -1.77
C ARG A 162 -19.14 5.48 -2.27
N GLY A 163 -17.93 5.28 -2.79
CA GLY A 163 -17.42 3.96 -3.21
C GLY A 163 -17.54 3.65 -4.71
N ASP A 164 -17.60 4.66 -5.58
CA ASP A 164 -17.51 4.46 -7.05
C ASP A 164 -16.07 4.12 -7.45
N ILE A 165 -15.10 4.72 -6.76
CA ILE A 165 -13.68 4.41 -6.83
C ILE A 165 -13.09 4.25 -5.43
N HIS A 166 -11.87 3.74 -5.36
CA HIS A 166 -11.07 3.73 -4.17
C HIS A 166 -9.68 4.30 -4.45
N LEU A 167 -9.41 5.49 -3.90
CA LEU A 167 -8.08 6.08 -3.84
C LEU A 167 -7.31 5.35 -2.73
N HIS A 168 -6.30 4.57 -3.11
CA HIS A 168 -5.46 3.88 -2.14
C HIS A 168 -4.53 4.86 -1.41
N ASP A 169 -4.17 4.50 -0.17
CA ASP A 169 -3.19 5.19 0.66
C ASP A 169 -3.38 6.71 0.79
N LEU A 170 -4.64 7.17 0.92
CA LEU A 170 -4.94 8.58 1.14
C LEU A 170 -4.26 9.15 2.41
N GLY A 171 -4.02 8.31 3.42
CA GLY A 171 -3.24 8.68 4.61
C GLY A 171 -1.77 9.02 4.31
N PHE A 172 -1.27 8.60 3.14
CA PHE A 172 0.06 8.86 2.60
C PHE A 172 0.00 9.73 1.33
N ILE A 173 -0.94 10.68 1.27
CA ILE A 173 -1.09 11.58 0.11
C ILE A 173 0.19 12.34 -0.26
N ASN A 174 1.10 12.55 0.70
CA ASN A 174 2.34 13.31 0.52
C ASN A 174 3.49 12.55 -0.15
N ARG A 175 3.30 11.29 -0.55
CA ARG A 175 4.34 10.45 -1.15
C ARG A 175 3.81 9.56 -2.28
N PRO A 176 4.66 9.00 -3.15
CA PRO A 176 4.26 8.01 -4.16
C PRO A 176 3.81 6.68 -3.53
N TYR A 177 3.19 5.82 -4.33
CA TYR A 177 2.67 4.53 -3.88
C TYR A 177 3.82 3.56 -3.59
N CYS A 178 4.48 2.99 -4.59
CA CYS A 178 5.50 1.97 -4.36
C CYS A 178 6.72 2.13 -5.27
N SER A 179 7.75 1.32 -5.02
CA SER A 179 9.00 1.42 -5.76
C SER A 179 9.74 0.10 -5.92
N GLY A 180 10.52 0.04 -6.99
CA GLY A 180 11.44 -1.04 -7.32
C GLY A 180 12.83 -0.50 -7.63
N GLN A 181 13.87 -1.12 -7.08
CA GLN A 181 15.20 -0.52 -7.04
C GLN A 181 16.30 -1.56 -7.31
N SER A 182 17.36 -1.14 -8.01
CA SER A 182 18.57 -1.95 -8.12
C SER A 182 19.51 -1.77 -6.92
N LEU A 183 20.04 -2.88 -6.40
CA LEU A 183 21.13 -2.90 -5.41
C LEU A 183 22.38 -2.14 -5.90
N GLU A 184 22.57 -2.04 -7.21
CA GLU A 184 23.69 -1.36 -7.85
C GLU A 184 23.76 0.13 -7.49
N TYR A 185 22.62 0.78 -7.23
CA TYR A 185 22.60 2.18 -6.82
C TYR A 185 23.34 2.38 -5.50
N VAL A 186 23.00 1.58 -4.49
CA VAL A 186 23.64 1.62 -3.17
C VAL A 186 25.09 1.15 -3.24
N LYS A 187 25.37 0.17 -4.10
CA LYS A 187 26.72 -0.35 -4.32
C LYS A 187 27.65 0.70 -4.93
N LYS A 188 27.16 1.50 -5.87
CA LYS A 188 27.93 2.52 -6.57
C LYS A 188 28.09 3.81 -5.76
N PHE A 189 27.04 4.24 -5.04
CA PHE A 189 27.03 5.56 -4.41
C PHE A 189 27.18 5.54 -2.88
N GLY A 190 27.08 4.36 -2.25
CA GLY A 190 27.01 4.25 -0.80
C GLY A 190 25.70 4.82 -0.26
N LEU A 191 25.72 5.33 0.98
CA LEU A 191 24.57 5.99 1.60
C LEU A 191 24.90 7.45 1.90
N LYS A 192 24.29 8.35 1.12
CA LYS A 192 24.35 9.81 1.30
C LYS A 192 22.93 10.35 1.37
N LEU A 193 22.26 10.10 2.49
CA LEU A 193 20.85 10.42 2.64
C LEU A 193 20.65 11.87 3.11
N PRO A 194 19.65 12.59 2.58
CA PRO A 194 19.26 13.88 3.11
C PRO A 194 18.95 13.79 4.60
N ASN A 195 19.40 14.79 5.37
CA ASN A 195 19.22 14.88 6.82
C ASN A 195 19.94 13.79 7.65
N ALA A 196 20.76 12.92 7.03
CA ALA A 196 21.60 12.00 7.80
C ALA A 196 22.79 12.75 8.44
N LEU A 197 23.09 12.42 9.70
CA LEU A 197 24.22 13.00 10.43
C LEU A 197 25.59 12.52 9.92
N SER A 198 25.62 11.42 9.16
CA SER A 198 26.84 10.80 8.65
C SER A 198 26.60 10.17 7.27
N ASN A 199 27.65 10.16 6.44
CA ASN A 199 27.64 9.55 5.11
C ASN A 199 28.47 8.26 5.09
N ALA A 200 28.00 7.26 4.33
CA ALA A 200 28.73 6.01 4.10
C ALA A 200 29.27 5.96 2.66
N LYS A 201 30.56 5.64 2.51
CA LYS A 201 31.15 5.28 1.21
C LYS A 201 30.59 3.93 0.73
N PRO A 202 30.72 3.58 -0.57
CA PRO A 202 30.44 2.24 -1.08
C PRO A 202 31.01 1.12 -0.21
N ALA A 203 30.22 0.06 -0.02
CA ALA A 203 30.58 -1.07 0.83
C ALA A 203 31.76 -1.86 0.25
N ARG A 204 32.67 -2.34 1.10
CA ARG A 204 33.80 -3.23 0.72
C ARG A 204 33.60 -4.68 1.14
N HIS A 205 32.63 -4.96 1.99
CA HIS A 205 32.31 -6.28 2.52
C HIS A 205 30.81 -6.56 2.36
N PRO A 206 30.41 -7.83 2.13
CA PRO A 206 29.02 -8.17 1.85
C PRO A 206 28.06 -7.81 3.00
N GLU A 207 28.49 -7.95 4.24
CA GLU A 207 27.69 -7.61 5.44
C GLU A 207 27.39 -6.11 5.49
N ILE A 208 28.35 -5.28 5.06
CA ILE A 208 28.18 -3.83 4.99
C ILE A 208 27.24 -3.45 3.84
N LEU A 209 27.33 -4.14 2.70
CA LEU A 209 26.41 -3.91 1.58
C LEU A 209 24.96 -4.27 1.96
N LEU A 210 24.78 -5.40 2.63
CA LEU A 210 23.49 -5.81 3.20
C LEU A 210 22.97 -4.77 4.20
N ALA A 211 23.81 -4.31 5.12
CA ALA A 211 23.43 -3.25 6.06
C ALA A 211 23.04 -1.95 5.33
N HIS A 212 23.70 -1.61 4.21
CA HIS A 212 23.31 -0.46 3.41
C HIS A 212 21.96 -0.67 2.72
N MET A 213 21.72 -1.84 2.14
CA MET A 213 20.46 -2.21 1.48
C MET A 213 19.27 -2.12 2.46
N VAL A 214 19.43 -2.66 3.67
CA VAL A 214 18.39 -2.61 4.72
C VAL A 214 18.13 -1.18 5.17
N LYS A 215 19.18 -0.39 5.46
CA LYS A 215 19.03 1.02 5.87
C LYS A 215 18.38 1.86 4.77
N PHE A 216 18.73 1.62 3.52
CA PHE A 216 18.14 2.32 2.39
C PHE A 216 16.67 1.94 2.20
N SER A 217 16.32 0.66 2.33
CA SER A 217 14.92 0.20 2.33
C SER A 217 14.11 0.91 3.41
N ALA A 218 14.68 1.03 4.61
CA ALA A 218 14.04 1.73 5.71
C ALA A 218 13.88 3.24 5.38
N ALA A 219 14.86 3.87 4.74
CA ALA A 219 14.73 5.25 4.29
C ALA A 219 13.62 5.40 3.23
N LEU A 220 13.55 4.49 2.26
CA LEU A 220 12.54 4.47 1.20
C LEU A 220 11.13 4.19 1.74
N GLN A 221 10.96 3.33 2.73
CA GLN A 221 9.67 3.09 3.40
C GLN A 221 9.08 4.39 3.99
N GLY A 222 9.92 5.34 4.40
CA GLY A 222 9.48 6.67 4.85
C GLY A 222 9.00 7.59 3.71
N HIS A 223 9.26 7.23 2.46
CA HIS A 223 9.02 8.03 1.26
C HIS A 223 8.12 7.34 0.22
N PHE A 224 7.64 6.14 0.49
CA PHE A 224 6.64 5.41 -0.30
C PHE A 224 5.55 4.88 0.64
N ALA A 225 4.34 4.67 0.15
CA ALA A 225 3.22 4.15 0.94
C ALA A 225 3.16 2.61 0.97
N GLY A 226 3.51 1.99 -0.16
CA GLY A 226 3.49 0.55 -0.40
C GLY A 226 4.89 -0.06 -0.32
N ALA A 227 5.10 -1.15 -1.06
CA ALA A 227 6.31 -1.95 -0.91
C ALA A 227 7.55 -1.37 -1.60
N ILE A 228 8.69 -1.86 -1.11
CA ILE A 228 10.04 -1.58 -1.59
C ILE A 228 10.60 -2.87 -2.16
N GLY A 229 10.62 -2.98 -3.48
CA GLY A 229 11.20 -4.10 -4.22
C GLY A 229 12.68 -3.90 -4.54
N TRP A 230 13.41 -5.01 -4.60
CA TRP A 230 14.80 -5.04 -5.02
C TRP A 230 15.03 -6.02 -6.16
N ASP A 231 15.62 -5.54 -7.24
CA ASP A 231 15.90 -6.37 -8.41
C ASP A 231 17.21 -7.16 -8.29
N ALA A 232 17.22 -8.36 -8.87
CA ALA A 232 18.37 -9.24 -9.10
C ALA A 232 19.34 -9.33 -7.91
N VAL A 233 18.81 -9.44 -6.69
CA VAL A 233 19.58 -9.28 -5.44
C VAL A 233 20.75 -10.27 -5.38
N ASN A 234 20.51 -11.54 -5.71
CA ASN A 234 21.57 -12.55 -5.64
C ASN A 234 22.66 -12.36 -6.71
N LEU A 235 22.33 -11.74 -7.84
CA LEU A 235 23.27 -11.45 -8.93
C LEU A 235 24.14 -10.24 -8.59
N PHE A 236 23.52 -9.15 -8.14
CA PHE A 236 24.24 -7.91 -7.82
C PHE A 236 25.10 -8.02 -6.56
N LEU A 237 24.74 -8.93 -5.65
CA LEU A 237 25.56 -9.28 -4.49
C LEU A 237 26.73 -10.22 -4.84
N ALA A 238 26.60 -11.05 -5.88
CA ALA A 238 27.57 -12.10 -6.22
C ALA A 238 29.05 -11.66 -6.30
N PRO A 239 29.39 -10.45 -6.81
CA PRO A 239 30.76 -9.96 -6.79
C PRO A 239 31.42 -9.85 -5.40
N PHE A 240 30.61 -9.74 -4.34
CA PHE A 240 31.09 -9.68 -2.95
C PHE A 240 31.30 -11.07 -2.34
N LEU A 241 30.87 -12.14 -3.02
CA LEU A 241 30.87 -13.50 -2.49
C LEU A 241 32.08 -14.33 -2.93
N LYS A 242 32.91 -13.79 -3.83
CA LYS A 242 34.08 -14.49 -4.36
C LYS A 242 35.02 -14.88 -3.22
N GLY A 243 35.33 -16.18 -3.16
CA GLY A 243 36.24 -16.75 -2.15
C GLY A 243 35.60 -17.05 -0.80
N MET A 244 34.32 -16.71 -0.57
CA MET A 244 33.60 -17.11 0.64
C MET A 244 33.31 -18.61 0.64
N SER A 245 33.40 -19.22 1.81
CA SER A 245 32.95 -20.59 2.07
C SER A 245 31.43 -20.69 2.06
N ASP A 246 30.89 -21.89 1.88
CA ASP A 246 29.43 -22.10 1.92
C ASP A 246 28.85 -21.71 3.29
N LYS A 247 29.59 -21.93 4.39
CA LYS A 247 29.17 -21.52 5.74
C LYS A 247 28.98 -20.00 5.84
N GLU A 248 29.90 -19.22 5.28
CA GLU A 248 29.81 -17.75 5.30
C GLU A 248 28.66 -17.26 4.41
N ILE A 249 28.44 -17.87 3.24
CA ILE A 249 27.31 -17.56 2.37
C ILE A 249 25.97 -17.84 3.06
N HIS A 250 25.84 -18.97 3.75
CA HIS A 250 24.63 -19.29 4.54
C HIS A 250 24.41 -18.29 5.67
N GLN A 251 25.48 -17.88 6.35
CA GLN A 251 25.39 -16.86 7.40
C GLN A 251 24.92 -15.52 6.84
N LEU A 252 25.41 -15.11 5.67
CA LEU A 252 24.98 -13.88 5.00
C LEU A 252 23.52 -13.96 4.53
N ALA A 253 23.09 -15.11 3.99
CA ALA A 253 21.71 -15.36 3.59
C ALA A 253 20.76 -15.29 4.79
N GLN A 254 21.18 -15.89 5.93
CA GLN A 254 20.47 -15.79 7.20
C GLN A 254 20.35 -14.33 7.64
N MET A 255 21.45 -13.58 7.63
CA MET A 255 21.44 -12.15 7.98
C MET A 255 20.44 -11.38 7.12
N LEU A 256 20.41 -11.61 5.80
CA LEU A 256 19.52 -10.87 4.90
C LEU A 256 18.05 -11.10 5.26
N ILE A 257 17.65 -12.37 5.39
CA ILE A 257 16.25 -12.72 5.63
C ILE A 257 15.81 -12.23 7.01
N PHE A 258 16.61 -12.43 8.06
CA PHE A 258 16.25 -12.02 9.42
C PHE A 258 16.23 -10.49 9.59
N GLU A 259 17.21 -9.77 9.02
CA GLU A 259 17.23 -8.31 9.09
C GLU A 259 15.97 -7.71 8.49
N TYR A 260 15.51 -8.18 7.32
CA TYR A 260 14.25 -7.72 6.72
C TYR A 260 13.01 -8.15 7.51
N SER A 261 13.00 -9.39 8.02
CA SER A 261 11.85 -9.96 8.73
C SER A 261 11.53 -9.24 10.05
N GLN A 262 12.52 -8.59 10.68
CA GLN A 262 12.42 -8.03 12.03
C GLN A 262 12.42 -6.49 12.08
N GLN A 263 12.39 -5.79 10.93
CA GLN A 263 12.49 -4.31 10.90
C GLN A 263 11.34 -3.59 11.63
N ASN A 264 10.15 -4.19 11.75
CA ASN A 264 9.03 -3.56 12.46
C ASN A 264 9.36 -3.24 13.93
N VAL A 265 10.20 -4.07 14.58
CA VAL A 265 10.62 -3.88 15.97
C VAL A 265 11.43 -2.60 16.14
N ALA A 266 12.29 -2.27 15.17
CA ALA A 266 13.20 -1.13 15.28
C ALA A 266 12.49 0.23 15.15
N ARG A 267 11.34 0.28 14.47
CA ARG A 267 10.61 1.53 14.21
C ARG A 267 9.27 1.64 14.92
N GLY A 268 8.71 0.54 15.42
CA GLY A 268 7.37 0.50 16.01
C GLY A 268 6.23 0.59 14.98
N GLY A 269 6.48 0.99 13.74
CA GLY A 269 5.45 1.07 12.70
C GLY A 269 5.17 -0.26 11.98
N GLN A 270 4.70 -0.14 10.74
CA GLN A 270 4.49 -1.26 9.83
C GLN A 270 5.82 -1.94 9.45
N ALA A 271 5.81 -3.27 9.28
CA ALA A 271 6.95 -3.98 8.68
C ALA A 271 7.28 -3.40 7.29
N ILE A 272 8.56 -3.41 6.90
CA ILE A 272 8.94 -3.06 5.53
C ILE A 272 8.33 -4.11 4.63
N PHE A 273 7.30 -3.74 3.90
CA PHE A 273 6.80 -4.58 2.82
C PHE A 273 7.91 -4.61 1.77
N SER A 274 8.58 -5.76 1.65
CA SER A 274 9.72 -5.91 0.75
C SER A 274 9.62 -7.16 -0.11
N ASP A 275 10.04 -6.98 -1.36
CA ASP A 275 10.15 -8.01 -2.37
C ASP A 275 11.61 -8.09 -2.82
N ILE A 276 12.11 -9.30 -3.08
CA ILE A 276 13.43 -9.49 -3.68
C ILE A 276 13.29 -10.40 -4.90
N ASN A 277 13.75 -9.91 -6.05
CA ASN A 277 13.77 -10.66 -7.31
C ASN A 277 15.06 -11.47 -7.41
N LEU A 278 14.90 -12.76 -7.71
CA LEU A 278 15.93 -13.78 -7.62
C LEU A 278 15.96 -14.62 -8.89
N TYR A 279 17.18 -14.95 -9.35
CA TYR A 279 17.38 -15.72 -10.57
C TYR A 279 18.34 -16.88 -10.34
N TRP A 280 18.10 -17.99 -11.01
CA TRP A 280 19.05 -19.13 -11.03
C TRP A 280 20.12 -18.94 -12.11
N GLU A 281 19.72 -18.34 -13.23
CA GLU A 281 20.55 -17.93 -14.34
C GLU A 281 20.95 -16.45 -14.23
N ILE A 282 21.85 -16.00 -15.12
CA ILE A 282 22.04 -14.56 -15.36
C ILE A 282 21.10 -14.14 -16.51
N PRO A 283 20.13 -13.23 -16.28
CA PRO A 283 19.23 -12.75 -17.32
C PRO A 283 19.97 -12.14 -18.51
N LYS A 284 19.37 -12.25 -19.71
CA LYS A 284 19.98 -11.80 -20.97
C LYS A 284 20.49 -10.35 -20.90
N HIS A 285 19.69 -9.46 -20.33
CA HIS A 285 19.99 -8.03 -20.20
C HIS A 285 21.10 -7.71 -19.18
N PHE A 286 21.52 -8.66 -18.32
CA PHE A 286 22.62 -8.48 -17.38
C PHE A 286 23.90 -9.25 -17.73
N GLN A 287 23.84 -10.24 -18.63
CA GLN A 287 24.99 -11.13 -18.91
C GLN A 287 26.27 -10.39 -19.27
N ASP A 288 26.16 -9.39 -20.14
CA ASP A 288 27.30 -8.65 -20.67
C ASP A 288 27.55 -7.30 -19.99
N VAL A 289 26.86 -7.04 -18.89
CA VAL A 289 27.03 -5.83 -18.09
C VAL A 289 28.25 -5.97 -17.19
N ASP A 290 29.07 -4.92 -17.13
CA ASP A 290 30.25 -4.87 -16.26
C ASP A 290 29.84 -4.92 -14.79
N ALA A 291 30.38 -5.89 -14.06
CA ALA A 291 30.04 -6.10 -12.66
C ALA A 291 30.77 -5.08 -11.78
N ILE A 292 30.00 -4.34 -10.99
CA ILE A 292 30.51 -3.52 -9.90
C ILE A 292 30.83 -4.44 -8.72
N GLY A 293 31.83 -4.12 -7.90
CA GLY A 293 32.25 -4.94 -6.78
C GLY A 293 32.50 -4.12 -5.50
N PRO A 294 33.28 -4.66 -4.56
CA PRO A 294 33.72 -3.95 -3.36
C PRO A 294 34.23 -2.54 -3.66
N GLY A 295 33.83 -1.57 -2.83
CA GLY A 295 34.21 -0.17 -2.98
C GLY A 295 33.46 0.59 -4.07
N GLY A 296 32.48 -0.03 -4.74
CA GLY A 296 31.76 0.58 -5.86
C GLY A 296 32.57 0.64 -7.15
N GLU A 297 33.65 -0.12 -7.23
CA GLU A 297 34.57 -0.19 -8.37
C GLU A 297 34.18 -1.31 -9.34
N TYR A 298 34.44 -1.15 -10.63
CA TYR A 298 34.26 -2.24 -11.59
C TYR A 298 35.28 -3.36 -11.33
N THR A 299 34.81 -4.59 -11.38
CA THR A 299 35.64 -5.77 -11.12
C THR A 299 36.51 -6.20 -12.31
N GLY A 300 36.32 -5.57 -13.48
CA GLY A 300 36.91 -5.99 -14.76
C GLY A 300 36.28 -7.26 -15.34
N LYS A 301 35.22 -7.78 -14.72
CA LYS A 301 34.46 -8.96 -15.15
C LYS A 301 33.01 -8.58 -15.42
N LYS A 302 32.30 -9.43 -16.15
CA LYS A 302 30.88 -9.28 -16.44
C LYS A 302 30.03 -10.08 -15.46
N TYR A 303 28.75 -9.76 -15.29
CA TYR A 303 27.88 -10.51 -14.38
C TYR A 303 27.75 -12.00 -14.72
N LYS A 304 27.87 -12.38 -16.00
CA LYS A 304 27.93 -13.80 -16.41
C LYS A 304 29.05 -14.60 -15.71
N ASP A 305 30.14 -13.94 -15.33
CA ASP A 305 31.30 -14.57 -14.68
C ASP A 305 31.08 -14.85 -13.17
N TYR A 306 29.94 -14.41 -12.64
CA TYR A 306 29.52 -14.58 -11.23
C TYR A 306 28.35 -15.55 -11.06
N LEU A 307 27.95 -16.28 -12.12
CA LEU A 307 26.82 -17.21 -12.07
C LEU A 307 26.91 -18.19 -10.90
N GLN A 308 28.07 -18.82 -10.69
CA GLN A 308 28.24 -19.81 -9.64
C GLN A 308 28.05 -19.21 -8.23
N ASP A 309 28.55 -17.99 -7.99
CA ASP A 309 28.40 -17.32 -6.69
C ASP A 309 26.95 -16.89 -6.46
N ALA A 310 26.27 -16.40 -7.50
CA ALA A 310 24.85 -16.05 -7.45
C ALA A 310 23.96 -17.28 -7.15
N GLN A 311 24.29 -18.44 -7.74
CA GLN A 311 23.61 -19.72 -7.51
C GLN A 311 23.82 -20.24 -6.09
N ARG A 312 25.06 -20.20 -5.57
CA ARG A 312 25.37 -20.58 -4.19
C ARG A 312 24.58 -19.74 -3.19
N PHE A 313 24.47 -18.44 -3.43
CA PHE A 313 23.74 -17.55 -2.53
C PHE A 313 22.24 -17.77 -2.56
N VAL A 314 21.61 -17.85 -3.74
CA VAL A 314 20.17 -18.08 -3.83
C VAL A 314 19.78 -19.44 -3.25
N TRP A 315 20.61 -20.47 -3.43
CA TRP A 315 20.41 -21.77 -2.80
C TRP A 315 20.37 -21.65 -1.27
N ALA A 316 21.38 -21.01 -0.69
CA ALA A 316 21.49 -20.79 0.75
C ALA A 316 20.31 -19.95 1.30
N MET A 317 19.81 -18.97 0.54
CA MET A 317 18.61 -18.22 0.93
C MET A 317 17.39 -19.12 1.07
N PHE A 318 17.18 -20.06 0.14
CA PHE A 318 16.06 -20.99 0.21
C PHE A 318 16.21 -22.05 1.31
N ASP A 319 17.45 -22.40 1.71
CA ASP A 319 17.67 -23.20 2.92
C ASP A 319 17.19 -22.46 4.18
N ILE A 320 17.44 -21.16 4.27
CA ILE A 320 16.94 -20.34 5.40
C ILE A 320 15.41 -20.21 5.35
N TYR A 321 14.81 -19.92 4.19
CA TYR A 321 13.35 -19.90 4.06
C TYR A 321 12.72 -21.24 4.47
N LYS A 322 13.36 -22.37 4.13
CA LYS A 322 12.92 -23.71 4.50
C LYS A 322 12.91 -23.94 6.00
N GLN A 323 13.94 -23.48 6.71
CA GLN A 323 14.03 -23.58 8.16
C GLN A 323 12.89 -22.80 8.83
N GLY A 324 12.57 -21.61 8.31
CA GLY A 324 11.63 -20.69 8.93
C GLY A 324 12.26 -19.91 10.09
N ASP A 325 11.44 -19.16 10.81
CA ASP A 325 11.91 -18.41 11.98
C ASP A 325 12.16 -19.32 13.21
N ALA A 326 12.51 -18.73 14.34
CA ALA A 326 12.76 -19.46 15.59
C ALA A 326 11.55 -20.29 16.10
N SER A 327 10.33 -19.97 15.67
CA SER A 327 9.09 -20.72 15.97
C SER A 327 8.77 -21.79 14.93
N GLY A 328 9.55 -21.87 13.84
CA GLY A 328 9.25 -22.66 12.65
C GLY A 328 8.21 -22.01 11.73
N SER A 329 7.86 -20.74 11.95
CA SER A 329 6.91 -20.01 11.10
C SER A 329 7.53 -19.66 9.75
N PRO A 330 6.71 -19.53 8.68
CA PRO A 330 7.19 -18.93 7.44
C PRO A 330 7.55 -17.46 7.65
N PHE A 331 8.55 -16.97 6.92
CA PHE A 331 8.86 -15.55 6.90
C PHE A 331 7.81 -14.77 6.10
N PHE A 332 7.39 -13.59 6.57
CA PHE A 332 6.39 -12.78 5.86
C PHE A 332 7.06 -11.90 4.78
N PHE A 333 8.25 -11.38 5.10
CA PHE A 333 9.10 -10.56 4.24
C PHE A 333 10.57 -10.94 4.46
N PRO A 334 11.48 -10.68 3.51
CA PRO A 334 11.18 -10.25 2.16
C PRO A 334 10.51 -11.40 1.38
N LYS A 335 9.66 -11.08 0.41
CA LYS A 335 9.08 -12.12 -0.46
C LYS A 335 10.12 -12.54 -1.50
N PRO A 336 10.46 -13.83 -1.62
CA PRO A 336 11.38 -14.30 -2.65
C PRO A 336 10.62 -14.56 -3.96
N LEU A 337 10.78 -13.66 -4.92
CA LEU A 337 10.24 -13.78 -6.26
C LEU A 337 11.29 -14.45 -7.15
N VAL A 338 11.03 -15.68 -7.60
CA VAL A 338 11.96 -16.44 -8.44
C VAL A 338 11.49 -16.40 -9.87
N HIS A 339 12.34 -15.90 -10.76
CA HIS A 339 12.03 -15.75 -12.18
C HIS A 339 12.30 -17.04 -12.92
N MET A 340 11.25 -17.53 -13.57
CA MET A 340 11.26 -18.67 -14.46
C MET A 340 11.34 -18.14 -15.89
N THR A 341 12.52 -18.27 -16.51
CA THR A 341 12.76 -17.88 -17.91
C THR A 341 13.08 -19.11 -18.77
N ASP A 342 13.13 -18.95 -20.10
CA ASP A 342 13.61 -20.04 -20.96
C ASP A 342 15.05 -20.45 -20.62
N ARG A 343 15.87 -19.49 -20.17
CA ARG A 343 17.26 -19.74 -19.77
C ARG A 343 17.38 -20.42 -18.41
N PHE A 344 16.44 -20.19 -17.49
CA PHE A 344 16.35 -20.95 -16.25
C PHE A 344 16.38 -22.45 -16.56
N PHE A 345 15.48 -22.90 -17.46
CA PHE A 345 15.34 -24.31 -17.85
C PHE A 345 16.50 -24.88 -18.70
N GLN A 346 17.49 -24.06 -19.06
CA GLN A 346 18.69 -24.45 -19.80
C GLN A 346 19.96 -24.38 -18.95
N THR A 347 19.90 -23.70 -17.81
CA THR A 347 21.07 -23.43 -16.97
C THR A 347 21.37 -24.65 -16.09
N PRO A 348 22.62 -25.15 -16.03
CA PRO A 348 22.96 -26.32 -15.21
C PRO A 348 22.45 -26.23 -13.77
N GLY A 349 21.97 -27.35 -13.23
CA GLY A 349 21.42 -27.45 -11.87
C GLY A 349 20.00 -26.90 -11.68
N TRP A 350 19.32 -26.43 -12.75
CA TRP A 350 17.98 -25.84 -12.63
C TRP A 350 16.94 -26.80 -12.07
N GLN A 351 17.03 -28.10 -12.36
CA GLN A 351 16.07 -29.10 -11.87
C GLN A 351 16.14 -29.25 -10.36
N ASP A 352 17.36 -29.40 -9.83
CA ASP A 352 17.59 -29.55 -8.39
C ASP A 352 17.18 -28.27 -7.65
N PHE A 353 17.51 -27.10 -8.21
CA PHE A 353 17.07 -25.83 -7.64
C PHE A 353 15.55 -25.67 -7.70
N LEU A 354 14.90 -26.05 -8.80
CA LEU A 354 13.43 -26.02 -8.90
C LEU A 354 12.79 -26.93 -7.85
N TYR A 355 13.33 -28.13 -7.61
CA TYR A 355 12.86 -29.00 -6.54
C TYR A 355 13.07 -28.40 -5.16
N HIS A 356 14.20 -27.74 -4.91
CA HIS A 356 14.48 -27.04 -3.66
C HIS A 356 13.43 -25.95 -3.37
N ILE A 357 13.24 -25.02 -4.30
CA ILE A 357 12.28 -23.92 -4.11
C ILE A 357 10.82 -24.40 -4.12
N SER A 358 10.54 -25.54 -4.76
CA SER A 358 9.22 -26.19 -4.73
C SER A 358 8.93 -26.85 -3.39
N ASP A 359 9.94 -27.44 -2.73
CA ASP A 359 9.79 -27.96 -1.36
C ASP A 359 9.59 -26.83 -0.34
N VAL A 360 10.23 -25.67 -0.55
CA VAL A 360 9.98 -24.46 0.25
C VAL A 360 8.55 -23.95 0.01
N ALA A 361 8.08 -23.93 -1.24
CA ALA A 361 6.71 -23.54 -1.59
C ALA A 361 5.66 -24.46 -0.96
N ALA A 362 5.85 -25.77 -1.01
CA ALA A 362 4.91 -26.73 -0.43
C ALA A 362 4.85 -26.62 1.09
N ASP A 363 6.00 -26.47 1.76
CA ASP A 363 6.09 -26.55 3.21
C ASP A 363 5.83 -25.20 3.91
N LYS A 364 6.46 -24.13 3.42
CA LYS A 364 6.40 -22.79 4.02
C LYS A 364 5.59 -21.79 3.19
N GLY A 365 5.35 -22.09 1.91
CA GLY A 365 4.63 -21.20 1.01
C GLY A 365 5.46 -20.01 0.53
N ASN A 366 6.71 -19.83 0.94
CA ASN A 366 7.46 -18.60 0.70
C ASN A 366 7.73 -18.30 -0.78
N THR A 367 7.97 -19.31 -1.61
CA THR A 367 8.36 -19.14 -3.02
C THR A 367 7.23 -18.56 -3.86
N TYR A 368 7.51 -17.46 -4.58
CA TYR A 368 6.66 -16.97 -5.65
C TYR A 368 7.33 -17.27 -6.99
N PHE A 369 6.59 -17.89 -7.90
CA PHE A 369 7.09 -18.22 -9.23
C PHE A 369 6.62 -17.15 -10.20
N VAL A 370 7.56 -16.36 -10.72
CA VAL A 370 7.32 -15.32 -11.73
C VAL A 370 7.66 -15.90 -13.10
N PHE A 371 6.77 -15.77 -14.08
CA PHE A 371 6.92 -16.38 -15.40
C PHE A 371 7.23 -15.35 -16.47
N ASP A 372 8.48 -15.38 -16.92
CA ASP A 372 9.08 -14.44 -17.86
C ASP A 372 9.23 -15.10 -19.24
N ARG A 373 8.28 -14.84 -20.13
CA ARG A 373 8.19 -15.50 -21.45
C ARG A 373 8.50 -14.54 -22.60
N GLY A 374 9.13 -15.03 -23.66
CA GLY A 374 9.24 -14.30 -24.93
C GLY A 374 10.22 -13.12 -24.91
N GLU A 375 11.40 -13.32 -24.30
CA GLU A 375 12.44 -12.29 -24.10
C GLU A 375 12.00 -11.06 -23.30
N THR A 376 10.81 -11.07 -22.70
CA THR A 376 10.40 -10.06 -21.73
C THR A 376 11.02 -10.43 -20.38
N ALA A 377 11.89 -9.57 -19.83
CA ALA A 377 12.11 -9.63 -18.39
C ALA A 377 10.95 -8.90 -17.72
N LYS A 378 10.30 -9.54 -16.75
CA LYS A 378 9.34 -8.85 -15.90
C LYS A 378 10.04 -8.55 -14.61
N ILE A 379 10.29 -7.28 -14.32
CA ILE A 379 10.79 -6.90 -13.01
C ILE A 379 9.57 -6.76 -12.13
N SER A 380 9.38 -7.70 -11.20
CA SER A 380 8.25 -7.68 -10.28
C SER A 380 8.58 -6.81 -9.06
N GLU A 381 8.09 -5.57 -9.05
CA GLU A 381 8.47 -4.56 -8.05
C GLU A 381 7.27 -4.17 -7.18
N CYS A 382 7.26 -4.54 -5.91
CA CYS A 382 6.16 -4.26 -4.98
C CYS A 382 4.81 -4.92 -5.35
N CYS A 383 4.48 -5.97 -4.60
CA CYS A 383 3.19 -6.66 -4.53
C CYS A 383 2.75 -7.36 -5.81
N ARG A 384 2.90 -6.72 -6.97
CA ARG A 384 2.52 -7.18 -8.30
C ARG A 384 3.18 -6.39 -9.45
N LEU A 385 3.75 -5.17 -9.30
CA LEU A 385 4.16 -4.34 -10.45
C LEU A 385 5.10 -5.10 -11.40
N SER A 386 4.68 -5.41 -12.62
CA SER A 386 5.50 -6.04 -13.65
C SER A 386 5.67 -5.04 -14.79
N PHE A 387 6.80 -5.08 -15.49
CA PHE A 387 6.94 -4.31 -16.73
C PHE A 387 7.48 -5.22 -17.82
N LYS A 388 6.96 -5.05 -19.03
CA LYS A 388 7.66 -5.54 -20.21
C LYS A 388 8.80 -4.56 -20.47
N LEU A 389 10.05 -5.04 -20.49
CA LEU A 389 11.20 -4.20 -20.83
C LEU A 389 10.97 -3.52 -22.18
N GLU A 390 10.89 -2.19 -22.16
CA GLU A 390 10.99 -1.38 -23.37
C GLU A 390 12.47 -1.19 -23.75
N GLN A 391 12.74 -0.67 -24.94
CA GLN A 391 14.13 -0.42 -25.36
C GLN A 391 14.87 0.46 -24.35
N SER A 392 14.20 1.47 -23.79
CA SER A 392 14.74 2.36 -22.76
C SER A 392 15.09 1.64 -21.45
N ASP A 393 14.44 0.51 -21.13
CA ASP A 393 14.75 -0.31 -19.96
C ASP A 393 15.94 -1.24 -20.24
N ILE A 394 16.06 -1.74 -21.47
CA ILE A 394 17.25 -2.48 -21.93
C ILE A 394 18.48 -1.56 -21.90
N ASP A 395 18.33 -0.30 -22.32
CA ASP A 395 19.41 0.70 -22.26
C ASP A 395 19.82 0.98 -20.80
N ASP A 396 18.85 1.05 -19.89
CA ASP A 396 19.11 1.20 -18.46
C ASP A 396 19.79 -0.02 -17.84
N ALA A 397 19.55 -1.24 -18.35
CA ALA A 397 20.20 -2.46 -17.88
C ALA A 397 21.72 -2.43 -18.07
N ALA A 398 22.23 -1.67 -19.05
CA ALA A 398 23.67 -1.41 -19.19
C ALA A 398 24.24 -0.52 -18.06
N THR A 399 23.37 0.22 -17.38
CA THR A 399 23.68 1.07 -16.23
C THR A 399 22.75 0.73 -15.06
N PRO A 400 22.84 -0.49 -14.50
CA PRO A 400 21.78 -1.08 -13.68
C PRO A 400 21.40 -0.26 -12.43
N TRP A 401 22.28 0.62 -11.94
CA TRP A 401 21.93 1.58 -10.87
C TRP A 401 20.79 2.54 -11.25
N LYS A 402 20.51 2.75 -12.56
CA LYS A 402 19.40 3.55 -13.09
C LYS A 402 18.06 2.84 -13.09
N MET A 403 18.05 1.51 -12.95
CA MET A 403 16.84 0.68 -12.87
C MET A 403 16.13 0.95 -11.53
N ARG A 404 15.36 2.04 -11.53
CA ARG A 404 14.59 2.56 -10.41
C ARG A 404 13.20 2.87 -10.96
N TYR A 405 12.24 2.07 -10.55
CA TYR A 405 10.86 2.13 -11.00
C TYR A 405 9.97 2.60 -9.86
N SER A 406 8.86 3.25 -10.20
CA SER A 406 7.91 3.73 -9.20
C SER A 406 6.51 3.75 -9.76
N ALA A 407 5.55 3.42 -8.91
CA ALA A 407 4.15 3.71 -9.14
C ALA A 407 3.74 4.91 -8.27
N ILE A 408 3.03 5.87 -8.86
CA ILE A 408 2.68 7.11 -8.16
C ILE A 408 1.46 6.94 -7.26
N GLN A 409 0.47 6.18 -7.74
CA GLN A 409 -0.80 5.96 -7.06
C GLN A 409 -1.49 4.73 -7.63
N ASN A 410 -2.32 4.10 -6.80
CA ASN A 410 -3.34 3.15 -7.23
C ASN A 410 -4.74 3.75 -7.01
N VAL A 411 -5.57 3.70 -8.04
CA VAL A 411 -7.00 4.01 -7.95
C VAL A 411 -7.80 2.84 -8.49
N THR A 412 -8.58 2.20 -7.61
CA THR A 412 -9.37 1.00 -7.96
C THR A 412 -10.80 1.37 -8.31
N ILE A 413 -11.33 0.74 -9.37
CA ILE A 413 -12.71 0.90 -9.84
C ILE A 413 -13.61 -0.16 -9.19
N ASN A 414 -14.81 0.25 -8.76
CA ASN A 414 -15.86 -0.65 -8.28
C ASN A 414 -16.65 -1.24 -9.46
N LEU A 415 -16.23 -2.40 -9.98
CA LEU A 415 -16.89 -3.00 -11.14
C LEU A 415 -18.36 -3.43 -10.86
N PRO A 416 -18.69 -4.07 -9.72
CA PRO A 416 -20.08 -4.44 -9.42
C PRO A 416 -21.03 -3.25 -9.50
N ARG A 417 -20.65 -2.09 -8.97
CA ARG A 417 -21.47 -0.87 -9.02
C ARG A 417 -21.76 -0.39 -10.43
N ILE A 418 -20.82 -0.55 -11.35
CA ILE A 418 -21.03 -0.21 -12.77
C ILE A 418 -22.12 -1.13 -13.35
N ALA A 419 -22.12 -2.42 -13.02
CA ALA A 419 -23.18 -3.35 -13.43
C ALA A 419 -24.55 -2.98 -12.84
N TYR A 420 -24.60 -2.60 -11.55
CA TYR A 420 -25.83 -2.17 -10.89
C TYR A 420 -26.47 -0.98 -11.60
N ARG A 421 -25.65 0.01 -11.98
CA ARG A 421 -26.11 1.20 -12.73
C ARG A 421 -26.47 0.88 -14.17
N ALA A 422 -25.77 -0.06 -14.80
CA ALA A 422 -26.04 -0.47 -16.18
C ALA A 422 -27.33 -1.29 -16.31
N ASN A 423 -27.80 -1.91 -15.22
CA ASN A 423 -29.04 -2.67 -15.17
C ASN A 423 -29.17 -3.69 -16.32
N HIS A 424 -28.16 -4.56 -16.45
CA HIS A 424 -28.08 -5.61 -17.48
C HIS A 424 -27.96 -5.11 -18.93
N ASN A 425 -27.73 -3.81 -19.17
CA ASN A 425 -27.53 -3.25 -20.50
C ASN A 425 -26.04 -3.12 -20.86
N ASP A 426 -25.58 -3.90 -21.84
CA ASP A 426 -24.19 -3.90 -22.31
C ASP A 426 -23.69 -2.51 -22.72
N ALA A 427 -24.46 -1.76 -23.51
CA ALA A 427 -24.05 -0.44 -23.99
C ALA A 427 -23.88 0.54 -22.83
N ALA A 428 -24.81 0.54 -21.86
CA ALA A 428 -24.72 1.36 -20.66
C ALA A 428 -23.51 0.95 -19.79
N LEU A 429 -23.24 -0.35 -19.65
CA LEU A 429 -22.10 -0.88 -18.90
C LEU A 429 -20.78 -0.32 -19.41
N PHE A 430 -20.53 -0.42 -20.73
CA PHE A 430 -19.27 0.02 -21.32
C PHE A 430 -19.12 1.55 -21.35
N GLU A 431 -20.22 2.31 -21.50
CA GLU A 431 -20.18 3.78 -21.40
C GLU A 431 -19.91 4.27 -19.96
N LEU A 432 -20.54 3.64 -18.96
CA LEU A 432 -20.28 3.92 -17.56
C LEU A 432 -18.84 3.57 -17.17
N LEU A 433 -18.32 2.43 -17.66
CA LEU A 433 -16.93 2.03 -17.46
C LEU A 433 -15.96 3.08 -17.99
N LYS A 434 -16.21 3.57 -19.22
CA LYS A 434 -15.39 4.64 -19.83
C LYS A 434 -15.44 5.94 -19.03
N THR A 435 -16.61 6.34 -18.55
CA THR A 435 -16.76 7.54 -17.72
C THR A 435 -16.01 7.40 -16.40
N GLN A 436 -16.08 6.22 -15.78
CA GLN A 436 -15.36 5.94 -14.53
C GLN A 436 -13.84 5.96 -14.72
N LEU A 437 -13.33 5.43 -15.84
CA LEU A 437 -11.91 5.44 -16.18
C LEU A 437 -11.35 6.87 -16.41
N GLU A 438 -12.13 7.76 -17.02
CA GLU A 438 -11.76 9.18 -17.15
C GLU A 438 -11.66 9.86 -15.77
N LEU A 439 -12.57 9.54 -14.83
CA LEU A 439 -12.48 10.05 -13.46
C LEU A 439 -11.23 9.54 -12.73
N VAL A 440 -10.88 8.26 -12.94
CA VAL A 440 -9.64 7.68 -12.41
C VAL A 440 -8.41 8.40 -12.97
N ALA A 441 -8.37 8.64 -14.28
CA ALA A 441 -7.28 9.40 -14.90
C ALA A 441 -7.15 10.81 -14.30
N LYS A 442 -8.28 11.50 -14.09
CA LYS A 442 -8.32 12.82 -13.44
C LYS A 442 -7.71 12.78 -12.04
N ALA A 443 -8.02 11.76 -11.24
CA ALA A 443 -7.44 11.60 -9.90
C ALA A 443 -5.91 11.44 -9.94
N HIS A 444 -5.39 10.61 -10.83
CA HIS A 444 -3.95 10.44 -11.01
C HIS A 444 -3.22 11.74 -11.39
N ILE A 445 -3.82 12.53 -12.28
CA ILE A 445 -3.26 13.82 -12.72
C ILE A 445 -3.16 14.80 -11.53
N GLN A 446 -4.21 14.86 -10.69
CA GLN A 446 -4.22 15.73 -9.51
C GLN A 446 -3.18 15.30 -8.47
N LYS A 447 -3.07 13.99 -8.22
CA LYS A 447 -2.02 13.44 -7.36
C LYS A 447 -0.62 13.75 -7.89
N LYS A 448 -0.39 13.58 -9.20
CA LYS A 448 0.89 13.91 -9.85
C LYS A 448 1.25 15.38 -9.63
N ALA A 449 0.33 16.28 -9.94
CA ALA A 449 0.53 17.72 -9.78
C ALA A 449 0.82 18.10 -8.31
N PHE A 450 0.16 17.45 -7.35
CA PHE A 450 0.44 17.65 -5.93
C PHE A 450 1.85 17.19 -5.54
N LEU A 451 2.28 16.00 -5.97
CA LEU A 451 3.63 15.51 -5.70
C LEU A 451 4.70 16.37 -6.37
N GLU A 452 4.47 16.87 -7.58
CA GLU A 452 5.41 17.77 -8.27
C GLU A 452 5.66 19.06 -7.49
N LYS A 453 4.64 19.61 -6.81
CA LYS A 453 4.82 20.74 -5.89
C LYS A 453 5.74 20.40 -4.72
N LEU A 454 5.61 19.19 -4.16
CA LEU A 454 6.47 18.74 -3.05
C LEU A 454 7.90 18.45 -3.51
N LEU A 455 8.06 17.85 -4.70
CA LEU A 455 9.37 17.56 -5.31
C LEU A 455 10.12 18.84 -5.71
N ALA A 456 9.39 19.90 -6.08
CA ALA A 456 9.99 21.20 -6.43
C ALA A 456 10.77 21.84 -5.27
N LEU A 457 10.49 21.46 -4.01
CA LEU A 457 11.22 21.90 -2.82
C LEU A 457 12.62 21.26 -2.69
N LYS A 458 12.93 20.23 -3.49
CA LYS A 458 14.25 19.57 -3.54
C LYS A 458 14.75 19.16 -2.14
N SER A 459 16.00 19.52 -1.81
CA SER A 459 16.66 19.18 -0.54
C SER A 459 16.02 19.78 0.70
N GLU A 460 15.17 20.80 0.55
CA GLU A 460 14.45 21.44 1.67
C GLU A 460 13.07 20.81 1.90
N GLY A 461 12.61 19.99 0.95
CA GLY A 461 11.28 19.39 0.95
C GLY A 461 11.17 18.07 1.70
N PRO A 462 9.93 17.62 1.99
CA PRO A 462 9.68 16.33 2.64
C PRO A 462 10.05 15.13 1.75
N LEU A 463 10.25 15.34 0.44
CA LEU A 463 10.63 14.31 -0.52
C LEU A 463 12.11 14.40 -0.93
N ALA A 464 12.97 15.05 -0.14
CA ALA A 464 14.37 15.29 -0.47
C ALA A 464 15.13 14.03 -0.93
N LEU A 465 14.88 12.86 -0.31
CA LEU A 465 15.49 11.59 -0.71
C LEU A 465 15.18 11.26 -2.17
N LEU A 466 13.93 11.45 -2.59
CA LEU A 466 13.48 11.18 -3.95
C LEU A 466 14.02 12.19 -4.97
N THR A 467 14.65 13.27 -4.52
CA THR A 467 15.28 14.30 -5.36
C THR A 467 16.80 14.23 -5.40
N MET A 468 17.40 13.24 -4.74
CA MET A 468 18.84 12.98 -4.82
C MET A 468 19.29 12.79 -6.27
N HIS A 469 20.46 13.32 -6.63
CA HIS A 469 20.90 13.45 -8.03
C HIS A 469 22.31 12.91 -8.28
N HIS A 470 22.56 11.65 -7.89
CA HIS A 470 23.90 11.05 -7.90
C HIS A 470 24.37 10.53 -9.26
N ASP A 471 23.46 10.27 -10.19
CA ASP A 471 23.74 9.64 -11.49
C ASP A 471 23.29 10.51 -12.68
N GLY A 472 23.13 11.81 -12.45
CA GLY A 472 22.73 12.78 -13.49
C GLY A 472 21.22 12.93 -13.66
N GLU A 473 20.41 12.26 -12.85
CA GLU A 473 18.96 12.44 -12.80
C GLU A 473 18.43 12.32 -11.35
N SER A 474 17.17 12.74 -11.12
CA SER A 474 16.54 12.58 -9.80
C SER A 474 16.33 11.10 -9.46
N TYR A 475 16.41 10.77 -8.17
CA TYR A 475 16.21 9.40 -7.69
C TYR A 475 14.84 8.86 -8.11
N LEU A 476 13.76 9.60 -7.84
CA LEU A 476 12.45 9.36 -8.43
C LEU A 476 12.42 9.87 -9.87
N ARG A 477 12.40 8.94 -10.81
CA ARG A 477 12.33 9.23 -12.25
C ARG A 477 10.88 9.38 -12.66
N MET A 478 10.27 10.53 -12.35
CA MET A 478 8.84 10.80 -12.61
C MET A 478 8.43 10.53 -14.07
N HIS A 479 9.32 10.79 -15.04
CA HIS A 479 9.08 10.52 -16.46
C HIS A 479 8.95 9.02 -16.81
N ARG A 480 9.42 8.12 -15.94
CA ARG A 480 9.26 6.65 -16.05
C ARG A 480 8.22 6.10 -15.09
N ALA A 481 7.57 6.95 -14.30
CA ALA A 481 6.64 6.48 -13.29
C ALA A 481 5.32 6.01 -13.90
N THR A 482 4.68 5.07 -13.23
CA THR A 482 3.41 4.47 -13.67
C THR A 482 2.25 4.83 -12.76
N PHE A 483 1.05 4.77 -13.30
CA PHE A 483 -0.19 5.17 -12.66
C PHE A 483 -1.17 3.99 -12.72
N LEU A 484 -1.47 3.40 -11.57
CA LEU A 484 -2.12 2.09 -11.50
C LEU A 484 -3.64 2.25 -11.47
N VAL A 485 -4.30 1.59 -12.43
CA VAL A 485 -5.75 1.49 -12.54
C VAL A 485 -6.16 0.12 -12.01
N GLY A 486 -6.63 0.10 -10.77
CA GLY A 486 -6.97 -1.13 -10.06
C GLY A 486 -8.35 -1.67 -10.39
N ILE A 487 -8.50 -2.99 -10.31
CA ILE A 487 -9.72 -3.74 -10.60
C ILE A 487 -10.24 -4.41 -9.34
N LEU A 488 -11.55 -4.38 -9.11
CA LEU A 488 -12.21 -5.15 -8.04
C LEU A 488 -13.60 -5.65 -8.47
N GLY A 489 -13.90 -6.91 -8.13
CA GLY A 489 -15.24 -7.47 -8.25
C GLY A 489 -15.66 -7.78 -9.68
N LEU A 490 -14.73 -8.19 -10.56
CA LEU A 490 -15.12 -8.59 -11.93
C LEU A 490 -16.09 -9.78 -11.89
N ASN A 491 -15.91 -10.72 -10.96
CA ASN A 491 -16.83 -11.83 -10.78
C ASN A 491 -18.24 -11.35 -10.45
N GLU A 492 -18.41 -10.47 -9.46
CA GLU A 492 -19.73 -9.97 -9.06
C GLU A 492 -20.35 -9.02 -10.09
N MET A 493 -19.53 -8.26 -10.83
CA MET A 493 -20.00 -7.49 -11.99
C MET A 493 -20.66 -8.40 -13.03
N VAL A 494 -19.97 -9.49 -13.40
CA VAL A 494 -20.44 -10.46 -14.41
C VAL A 494 -21.65 -11.24 -13.88
N GLN A 495 -21.60 -11.66 -12.62
CA GLN A 495 -22.69 -12.35 -11.94
C GLN A 495 -23.97 -11.53 -11.94
N TYR A 496 -23.89 -10.25 -11.55
CA TYR A 496 -25.06 -9.38 -11.58
C TYR A 496 -25.52 -9.16 -13.02
N HIS A 497 -24.60 -8.83 -13.93
CA HIS A 497 -24.96 -8.41 -15.29
C HIS A 497 -25.58 -9.55 -16.12
N LEU A 498 -25.03 -10.77 -16.05
CA LEU A 498 -25.44 -11.92 -16.86
C LEU A 498 -26.20 -13.01 -16.09
N GLY A 499 -26.28 -12.92 -14.76
CA GLY A 499 -26.85 -13.97 -13.91
C GLY A 499 -25.97 -15.22 -13.74
N LYS A 500 -24.68 -15.14 -14.11
CA LYS A 500 -23.70 -16.25 -14.07
C LYS A 500 -22.32 -15.78 -13.64
N GLU A 501 -21.57 -16.61 -12.95
CA GLU A 501 -20.21 -16.32 -12.49
C GLU A 501 -19.15 -16.58 -13.57
N LEU A 502 -17.97 -15.98 -13.43
CA LEU A 502 -16.89 -16.06 -14.43
C LEU A 502 -16.50 -17.50 -14.79
N HIS A 503 -16.59 -18.41 -13.83
CA HIS A 503 -16.20 -19.81 -14.00
C HIS A 503 -17.29 -20.69 -14.63
N ASP A 504 -18.53 -20.23 -14.74
CA ASP A 504 -19.69 -21.05 -15.15
C ASP A 504 -19.62 -21.54 -16.60
N SER A 505 -19.10 -20.72 -17.52
CA SER A 505 -18.91 -21.12 -18.92
C SER A 505 -17.84 -20.31 -19.64
N ASP A 506 -17.35 -20.84 -20.77
CA ASP A 506 -16.43 -20.10 -21.64
C ASP A 506 -17.04 -18.83 -22.24
N GLU A 507 -18.36 -18.79 -22.43
CA GLU A 507 -19.07 -17.60 -22.90
C GLU A 507 -19.03 -16.49 -21.85
N VAL A 508 -19.33 -16.82 -20.59
CA VAL A 508 -19.31 -15.87 -19.48
C VAL A 508 -17.88 -15.39 -19.21
N LEU A 509 -16.90 -16.29 -19.27
CA LEU A 509 -15.48 -15.94 -19.18
C LEU A 509 -15.05 -14.97 -20.29
N ARG A 510 -15.51 -15.17 -21.53
CA ARG A 510 -15.23 -14.25 -22.65
C ARG A 510 -15.81 -12.86 -22.40
N PHE A 511 -16.97 -12.74 -21.76
CA PHE A 511 -17.52 -11.44 -21.38
C PHE A 511 -16.63 -10.74 -20.34
N GLY A 512 -16.18 -11.45 -19.30
CA GLY A 512 -15.21 -10.91 -18.34
C GLY A 512 -13.90 -10.47 -19.01
N LEU A 513 -13.37 -11.27 -19.94
CA LEU A 513 -12.19 -10.91 -20.74
C LEU A 513 -12.43 -9.66 -21.60
N LYS A 514 -13.63 -9.50 -22.16
CA LYS A 514 -14.02 -8.30 -22.92
C LYS A 514 -13.99 -7.06 -22.03
N VAL A 515 -14.56 -7.12 -20.83
CA VAL A 515 -14.48 -6.01 -19.86
C VAL A 515 -13.03 -5.64 -19.55
N ASN A 516 -12.19 -6.64 -19.24
CA ASN A 516 -10.78 -6.39 -18.95
C ASN A 516 -10.02 -5.81 -20.16
N ALA A 517 -10.32 -6.28 -21.37
CA ALA A 517 -9.75 -5.76 -22.61
C ALA A 517 -10.14 -4.30 -22.86
N GLU A 518 -11.40 -3.91 -22.61
CA GLU A 518 -11.83 -2.52 -22.73
C GLU A 518 -11.11 -1.60 -21.73
N MET A 519 -10.93 -2.05 -20.48
CA MET A 519 -10.16 -1.31 -19.48
C MET A 519 -8.68 -1.18 -19.89
N TYR A 520 -8.09 -2.25 -20.44
CA TYR A 520 -6.71 -2.25 -20.92
C TYR A 520 -6.52 -1.25 -22.06
N GLN A 521 -7.38 -1.30 -23.07
CA GLN A 521 -7.34 -0.37 -24.20
C GLN A 521 -7.61 1.08 -23.76
N ALA A 522 -8.47 1.29 -22.76
CA ALA A 522 -8.68 2.61 -22.18
C ALA A 522 -7.42 3.15 -21.49
N CYS A 523 -6.67 2.32 -20.77
CA CYS A 523 -5.40 2.74 -20.17
C CYS A 523 -4.41 3.25 -21.23
N HIS A 524 -4.29 2.55 -22.37
CA HIS A 524 -3.45 2.99 -23.50
C HIS A 524 -3.91 4.34 -24.07
N ARG A 525 -5.20 4.47 -24.40
CA ARG A 525 -5.78 5.74 -24.91
C ARG A 525 -5.59 6.90 -23.93
N LEU A 526 -5.83 6.67 -22.64
CA LEU A 526 -5.64 7.68 -21.59
C LEU A 526 -4.15 8.02 -21.43
N SER A 527 -3.26 7.04 -21.63
CA SER A 527 -1.82 7.27 -21.56
C SER A 527 -1.34 8.21 -22.65
N GLU A 528 -1.78 7.97 -23.89
CA GLU A 528 -1.53 8.85 -25.02
C GLU A 528 -2.12 10.25 -24.79
N LYS A 529 -3.39 10.31 -24.34
CA LYS A 529 -4.11 11.57 -24.09
C LYS A 529 -3.42 12.47 -23.06
N TYR A 530 -2.89 11.89 -21.98
CA TYR A 530 -2.33 12.64 -20.85
C TYR A 530 -0.80 12.64 -20.79
N GLY A 531 -0.13 11.90 -21.67
CA GLY A 531 1.34 11.79 -21.69
C GLY A 531 1.93 11.14 -20.44
N ILE A 532 1.19 10.26 -19.76
CA ILE A 532 1.62 9.49 -18.57
C ILE A 532 1.26 8.01 -18.75
N ARG A 533 1.97 7.10 -18.10
CA ARG A 533 1.76 5.65 -18.30
C ARG A 533 0.73 5.07 -17.32
N PHE A 534 -0.50 4.92 -17.78
CA PHE A 534 -1.53 4.16 -17.07
C PHE A 534 -1.43 2.67 -17.36
N VAL A 535 -1.54 1.85 -16.32
CA VAL A 535 -1.50 0.38 -16.45
C VAL A 535 -2.54 -0.26 -15.55
N LEU A 536 -3.10 -1.40 -15.98
CA LEU A 536 -4.00 -2.17 -15.14
C LEU A 536 -3.25 -2.92 -14.06
N GLU A 537 -3.85 -2.94 -12.87
CA GLU A 537 -3.37 -3.68 -11.72
C GLU A 537 -4.45 -4.62 -11.19
N GLN A 538 -4.04 -5.84 -10.87
CA GLN A 538 -4.82 -6.72 -10.04
C GLN A 538 -4.72 -6.23 -8.58
N THR A 539 -5.59 -5.30 -8.17
CA THR A 539 -5.59 -4.72 -6.82
C THR A 539 -5.48 -5.81 -5.74
N PRO A 540 -4.54 -5.76 -4.79
CA PRO A 540 -4.49 -6.70 -3.67
C PRO A 540 -5.77 -6.67 -2.80
N ALA A 541 -6.40 -5.50 -2.66
CA ALA A 541 -7.75 -5.28 -2.10
C ALA A 541 -7.99 -5.89 -0.71
N GLU A 542 -7.03 -5.75 0.21
CA GLU A 542 -7.14 -6.16 1.62
C GLU A 542 -8.35 -5.55 2.32
N SER A 543 -8.46 -4.22 2.30
CA SER A 543 -9.58 -3.46 2.86
C SER A 543 -10.63 -3.11 1.81
N THR A 544 -10.21 -2.91 0.55
CA THR A 544 -11.09 -2.41 -0.51
C THR A 544 -12.21 -3.40 -0.84
N ALA A 545 -11.95 -4.71 -0.85
CA ALA A 545 -12.95 -5.77 -1.07
C ALA A 545 -14.12 -5.67 -0.08
N TYR A 546 -13.81 -5.53 1.21
CA TYR A 546 -14.82 -5.38 2.27
C TYR A 546 -15.50 -4.01 2.19
N ARG A 547 -14.72 -2.93 2.05
CA ARG A 547 -15.22 -1.55 2.06
C ARG A 547 -16.24 -1.31 0.96
N LEU A 548 -15.92 -1.69 -0.28
CA LEU A 548 -16.79 -1.39 -1.42
C LEU A 548 -18.07 -2.24 -1.38
N ALA A 549 -17.99 -3.50 -0.97
CA ALA A 549 -19.18 -4.34 -0.73
C ALA A 549 -20.12 -3.72 0.31
N LYS A 550 -19.60 -3.22 1.44
CA LYS A 550 -20.42 -2.54 2.46
C LYS A 550 -21.07 -1.26 1.97
N LEU A 551 -20.33 -0.44 1.20
CA LEU A 551 -20.90 0.79 0.64
C LEU A 551 -21.98 0.46 -0.39
N ASP A 552 -21.83 -0.60 -1.16
CA ASP A 552 -22.85 -1.06 -2.10
C ASP A 552 -24.09 -1.62 -1.41
N LEU A 553 -23.96 -2.36 -0.31
CA LEU A 553 -25.11 -2.75 0.51
C LEU A 553 -25.91 -1.54 1.02
N HIS A 554 -25.24 -0.41 1.27
CA HIS A 554 -25.90 0.82 1.69
C HIS A 554 -26.56 1.57 0.52
N TYR A 555 -25.86 1.78 -0.60
CA TYR A 555 -26.35 2.62 -1.70
C TYR A 555 -27.12 1.86 -2.79
N PHE A 556 -26.90 0.55 -2.91
CA PHE A 556 -27.43 -0.36 -3.95
C PHE A 556 -27.90 -1.67 -3.31
N SER A 557 -28.59 -1.59 -2.16
CA SER A 557 -28.96 -2.75 -1.34
C SER A 557 -29.59 -3.90 -2.14
N ASP A 558 -30.60 -3.59 -2.96
CA ASP A 558 -31.34 -4.60 -3.73
C ASP A 558 -30.44 -5.34 -4.73
N GLN A 559 -29.45 -4.66 -5.31
CA GLN A 559 -28.52 -5.24 -6.29
C GLN A 559 -27.36 -5.96 -5.61
N ALA A 560 -26.78 -5.32 -4.59
CA ALA A 560 -25.58 -5.80 -3.92
C ALA A 560 -25.84 -7.12 -3.18
N GLN A 561 -26.97 -7.25 -2.47
CA GLN A 561 -27.34 -8.47 -1.73
C GLN A 561 -27.44 -9.71 -2.63
N GLN A 562 -27.60 -9.55 -3.95
CA GLN A 562 -27.71 -10.67 -4.90
C GLN A 562 -26.36 -11.33 -5.19
N VAL A 563 -25.24 -10.62 -5.03
CA VAL A 563 -23.93 -11.06 -5.55
C VAL A 563 -22.78 -10.94 -4.56
N VAL A 564 -22.89 -10.12 -3.50
CA VAL A 564 -21.85 -10.06 -2.45
C VAL A 564 -21.60 -11.43 -1.86
N LYS A 565 -20.33 -11.72 -1.52
CA LYS A 565 -19.92 -12.94 -0.84
C LYS A 565 -19.83 -12.72 0.67
N GLY A 566 -19.62 -13.79 1.44
CA GLY A 566 -19.62 -13.77 2.90
C GLY A 566 -21.02 -13.77 3.51
N ASN A 567 -21.17 -13.20 4.71
CA ASN A 567 -22.42 -13.25 5.47
C ASN A 567 -23.11 -11.87 5.54
N LEU A 568 -24.37 -11.82 5.12
CA LEU A 568 -25.20 -10.61 5.16
C LEU A 568 -25.67 -10.27 6.58
N ASP A 569 -25.89 -11.26 7.45
CA ASP A 569 -26.51 -11.06 8.77
C ASP A 569 -25.62 -10.26 9.73
N ASP A 570 -24.30 -10.48 9.66
CA ASP A 570 -23.31 -9.78 10.48
C ASP A 570 -22.47 -8.77 9.66
N GLU A 571 -22.88 -8.52 8.42
CA GLU A 571 -22.21 -7.69 7.42
C GLU A 571 -20.74 -8.07 7.16
N SER A 572 -20.31 -9.30 7.44
CA SER A 572 -18.98 -9.82 7.07
C SER A 572 -18.93 -10.18 5.57
N VAL A 573 -19.18 -9.19 4.73
CA VAL A 573 -19.27 -9.35 3.27
C VAL A 573 -17.99 -8.99 2.54
N TYR A 574 -17.85 -9.40 1.29
CA TYR A 574 -16.75 -8.95 0.43
C TYR A 574 -17.09 -9.13 -1.06
N TYR A 575 -16.34 -8.40 -1.90
CA TYR A 575 -16.22 -8.71 -3.33
C TYR A 575 -14.99 -9.55 -3.63
N THR A 576 -15.11 -10.43 -4.62
CA THR A 576 -14.00 -11.26 -5.08
C THR A 576 -12.89 -10.37 -5.63
N ASN A 577 -11.66 -10.71 -5.27
CA ASN A 577 -10.52 -9.84 -5.52
C ASN A 577 -10.22 -9.72 -7.02
N SER A 578 -10.27 -8.50 -7.56
CA SER A 578 -9.94 -8.17 -8.95
C SER A 578 -10.60 -9.05 -10.01
N THR A 579 -9.83 -9.93 -10.64
CA THR A 579 -10.23 -10.82 -11.75
C THR A 579 -10.26 -12.29 -11.34
N TYR A 580 -10.13 -12.59 -10.04
CA TYR A 580 -10.23 -13.96 -9.56
C TYR A 580 -11.62 -14.52 -9.77
N PHE A 581 -11.68 -15.84 -9.90
CA PHE A 581 -12.93 -16.56 -9.78
C PHE A 581 -13.37 -16.61 -8.33
N ASN A 582 -14.65 -16.92 -8.11
CA ASN A 582 -15.19 -17.13 -6.78
C ASN A 582 -14.27 -18.08 -5.99
N VAL A 583 -13.81 -17.62 -4.83
CA VAL A 583 -12.83 -18.35 -4.02
C VAL A 583 -13.42 -19.61 -3.39
N GLY A 584 -14.74 -19.69 -3.23
CA GLY A 584 -15.44 -20.86 -2.69
C GLY A 584 -15.83 -21.90 -3.73
N GLU A 585 -15.65 -21.62 -5.02
CA GLU A 585 -15.95 -22.60 -6.06
C GLU A 585 -14.90 -23.73 -6.09
N PRO A 586 -15.32 -25.02 -6.09
CA PRO A 586 -14.45 -26.19 -6.26
C PRO A 586 -13.91 -26.31 -7.69
N ILE A 587 -12.92 -25.47 -8.03
CA ILE A 587 -12.22 -25.49 -9.32
C ILE A 587 -10.87 -26.17 -9.13
N ASP A 588 -10.59 -27.18 -9.96
CA ASP A 588 -9.28 -27.82 -10.02
C ASP A 588 -8.15 -26.77 -10.15
N PRO A 589 -7.06 -26.85 -9.35
CA PRO A 589 -6.02 -25.83 -9.35
C PRO A 589 -5.32 -25.61 -10.70
N ILE A 590 -5.19 -26.65 -11.53
CA ILE A 590 -4.60 -26.53 -12.87
C ILE A 590 -5.54 -25.72 -13.75
N ASP A 591 -6.84 -26.02 -13.68
CA ASP A 591 -7.88 -25.34 -14.46
C ASP A 591 -8.06 -23.89 -14.01
N ARG A 592 -8.03 -23.63 -12.70
CA ARG A 592 -8.04 -22.26 -12.12
C ARG A 592 -6.86 -21.45 -12.64
N VAL A 593 -5.64 -21.98 -12.53
CA VAL A 593 -4.44 -21.33 -13.06
C VAL A 593 -4.58 -21.10 -14.56
N TYR A 594 -4.95 -22.10 -15.36
CA TYR A 594 -5.09 -21.93 -16.80
C TYR A 594 -6.10 -20.83 -17.17
N ARG A 595 -7.27 -20.81 -16.53
CA ARG A 595 -8.37 -19.89 -16.86
C ARG A 595 -8.15 -18.48 -16.31
N GLU A 596 -7.73 -18.31 -15.06
CA GLU A 596 -7.38 -17.00 -14.50
C GLU A 596 -6.18 -16.38 -15.24
N GLY A 597 -5.21 -17.21 -15.64
CA GLY A 597 -4.05 -16.79 -16.42
C GLY A 597 -4.41 -16.07 -17.73
N LYS A 598 -5.62 -16.29 -18.30
CA LYS A 598 -6.08 -15.59 -19.51
C LYS A 598 -6.22 -14.08 -19.33
N PHE A 599 -6.36 -13.59 -18.09
CA PHE A 599 -6.43 -12.15 -17.80
C PHE A 599 -5.04 -11.50 -17.69
N HIS A 600 -4.00 -12.27 -17.37
CA HIS A 600 -2.72 -11.72 -16.91
C HIS A 600 -1.96 -10.94 -17.99
N ASP A 601 -2.14 -11.27 -19.27
CA ASP A 601 -1.51 -10.55 -20.39
C ASP A 601 -1.98 -9.10 -20.50
N MET A 602 -3.16 -8.77 -19.95
CA MET A 602 -3.73 -7.42 -19.95
C MET A 602 -3.50 -6.68 -18.63
N ILE A 603 -2.90 -7.32 -17.63
CA ILE A 603 -2.60 -6.72 -16.32
C ILE A 603 -1.10 -6.51 -16.22
N GLU A 604 -0.65 -5.36 -16.70
CA GLU A 604 0.76 -5.05 -16.84
C GLU A 604 1.42 -4.81 -15.48
N ALA A 605 0.76 -4.12 -14.54
CA ALA A 605 1.24 -3.93 -13.16
C ALA A 605 1.16 -5.20 -12.29
N GLY A 606 1.14 -6.36 -12.97
CA GLY A 606 1.20 -7.75 -12.57
C GLY A 606 0.02 -8.33 -11.83
N ALA A 607 0.02 -9.66 -11.88
CA ALA A 607 -1.11 -10.51 -11.58
C ALA A 607 -0.62 -11.85 -11.02
N LEU A 608 -1.28 -12.31 -9.98
CA LEU A 608 -0.93 -13.47 -9.18
C LEU A 608 -2.13 -14.39 -9.10
N THR A 609 -2.00 -15.66 -9.48
CA THR A 609 -2.99 -16.68 -9.12
C THR A 609 -2.54 -17.44 -7.88
N HIS A 610 -3.46 -17.60 -6.93
CA HIS A 610 -3.24 -18.37 -5.71
C HIS A 610 -3.55 -19.85 -5.92
N VAL A 611 -2.64 -20.70 -5.48
CA VAL A 611 -2.90 -22.13 -5.28
C VAL A 611 -3.06 -22.37 -3.79
N TRP A 612 -4.29 -22.55 -3.33
CA TRP A 612 -4.61 -22.76 -1.91
C TRP A 612 -4.28 -24.20 -1.51
N LEU A 613 -3.37 -24.38 -0.55
CA LEU A 613 -2.95 -25.71 -0.10
C LEU A 613 -3.59 -26.12 1.22
N ALA A 614 -4.12 -25.17 2.00
CA ALA A 614 -4.55 -25.43 3.38
C ALA A 614 -3.44 -26.16 4.18
N ASP A 615 -3.71 -27.35 4.69
CA ASP A 615 -2.79 -28.22 5.40
C ASP A 615 -2.16 -29.33 4.53
N ALA A 616 -2.42 -29.37 3.21
CA ALA A 616 -1.93 -30.39 2.29
C ALA A 616 -0.47 -30.17 1.87
N ARG A 617 0.40 -31.19 1.97
CA ARG A 617 1.87 -31.09 1.69
C ARG A 617 2.23 -31.82 0.40
N PRO A 618 1.96 -31.24 -0.79
CA PRO A 618 2.28 -31.92 -2.04
C PRO A 618 3.79 -32.19 -2.14
N PRO A 619 4.21 -33.32 -2.73
CA PRO A 619 5.62 -33.58 -3.00
C PRO A 619 6.23 -32.50 -3.88
N LYS A 620 7.50 -32.17 -3.64
CA LYS A 620 8.23 -31.11 -4.38
C LYS A 620 8.27 -31.38 -5.89
N GLU A 621 8.28 -32.64 -6.30
CA GLU A 621 8.25 -33.05 -7.72
C GLU A 621 6.90 -32.70 -8.37
N SER A 622 5.80 -32.82 -7.62
CA SER A 622 4.46 -32.46 -8.10
C SER A 622 4.33 -30.95 -8.25
N VAL A 623 4.83 -30.18 -7.28
CA VAL A 623 4.87 -28.71 -7.34
C VAL A 623 5.76 -28.24 -8.49
N ALA A 624 6.96 -28.80 -8.65
CA ALA A 624 7.86 -28.47 -9.75
C ALA A 624 7.23 -28.78 -11.12
N ASN A 625 6.57 -29.94 -11.26
CA ASN A 625 5.85 -30.29 -12.50
C ASN A 625 4.68 -29.34 -12.77
N PHE A 626 3.94 -28.93 -11.72
CA PHE A 626 2.90 -27.91 -11.84
C PHE A 626 3.49 -26.60 -12.38
N VAL A 627 4.57 -26.10 -11.78
CA VAL A 627 5.28 -24.87 -12.20
C VAL A 627 5.75 -24.96 -13.66
N ILE A 628 6.36 -26.08 -14.07
CA ILE A 628 6.80 -26.31 -15.46
C ILE A 628 5.60 -26.25 -16.42
N LYS A 629 4.50 -26.93 -16.08
CA LYS A 629 3.28 -26.92 -16.91
C LYS A 629 2.64 -25.54 -16.95
N THR A 630 2.61 -24.80 -15.85
CA THR A 630 2.12 -23.42 -15.82
C THR A 630 2.97 -22.52 -16.71
N TYR A 631 4.29 -22.64 -16.65
CA TYR A 631 5.20 -21.91 -17.53
C TYR A 631 4.93 -22.22 -19.00
N ARG A 632 4.83 -23.50 -19.38
CA ARG A 632 4.73 -23.91 -20.79
C ARG A 632 3.35 -23.72 -21.41
N ASN A 633 2.28 -23.92 -20.65
CA ASN A 633 0.94 -24.14 -21.19
C ASN A 633 -0.09 -23.07 -20.80
N THR A 634 0.32 -22.04 -20.05
CA THR A 634 -0.61 -20.99 -19.56
C THR A 634 -0.04 -19.60 -19.80
N ARG A 635 -0.89 -18.59 -19.60
CA ARG A 635 -0.56 -17.16 -19.67
C ARG A 635 -0.30 -16.51 -18.31
N ASN A 636 -0.24 -17.30 -17.24
CA ASN A 636 -0.01 -16.74 -15.90
C ASN A 636 1.30 -15.95 -15.83
N ALA A 637 1.22 -14.75 -15.30
CA ALA A 637 2.39 -13.96 -14.94
C ALA A 637 3.07 -14.45 -13.65
N GLN A 638 2.30 -14.89 -12.65
CA GLN A 638 2.83 -15.32 -11.37
C GLN A 638 1.89 -16.31 -10.68
N ILE A 639 2.45 -17.28 -9.94
CA ILE A 639 1.71 -18.12 -9.00
C ILE A 639 2.40 -18.21 -7.63
N ALA A 640 1.61 -18.49 -6.61
CA ALA A 640 2.11 -18.80 -5.26
C ALA A 640 1.28 -19.91 -4.61
N PHE A 641 1.98 -20.81 -3.92
CA PHE A 641 1.37 -21.86 -3.12
C PHE A 641 1.11 -21.34 -1.70
N SER A 642 -0.10 -21.61 -1.19
CA SER A 642 -0.65 -20.92 -0.03
C SER A 642 -1.05 -21.92 1.06
N PRO A 643 -0.08 -22.48 1.83
CA PRO A 643 -0.37 -23.27 3.01
C PRO A 643 -0.87 -22.40 4.18
N GLU A 644 -1.52 -23.06 5.13
CA GLU A 644 -2.05 -22.45 6.34
C GLU A 644 -1.30 -22.95 7.58
N PHE A 645 -1.17 -22.09 8.59
CA PHE A 645 -0.48 -22.42 9.83
C PHE A 645 -1.20 -21.86 11.06
N THR A 646 -0.91 -22.47 12.20
CA THR A 646 -1.33 -22.03 13.52
C THR A 646 -0.10 -21.74 14.36
N THR A 647 -0.01 -20.56 14.97
CA THR A 647 1.06 -20.18 15.89
C THR A 647 0.52 -20.10 17.32
N CYS A 648 1.17 -20.80 18.25
CA CYS A 648 0.77 -20.80 19.66
C CYS A 648 1.44 -19.65 20.42
N LYS A 649 0.67 -18.86 21.17
CA LYS A 649 1.20 -17.74 21.97
C LYS A 649 1.84 -18.17 23.29
N ASN A 650 1.58 -19.39 23.74
CA ASN A 650 2.16 -19.91 24.99
C ASN A 650 3.52 -20.57 24.78
N CYS A 651 3.61 -21.55 23.87
CA CYS A 651 4.87 -22.29 23.63
C CYS A 651 5.67 -21.75 22.45
N MET A 652 5.15 -20.74 21.73
CA MET A 652 5.80 -20.09 20.60
C MET A 652 6.19 -21.05 19.47
N LYS A 653 5.47 -22.18 19.32
CA LYS A 653 5.64 -23.11 18.20
C LYS A 653 4.54 -22.92 17.17
N THR A 654 4.89 -23.16 15.91
CA THR A 654 3.96 -23.12 14.78
C THR A 654 3.69 -24.53 14.25
N SER A 655 2.41 -24.87 14.11
CA SER A 655 1.93 -26.09 13.46
C SER A 655 1.28 -25.75 12.12
N ARG A 656 1.18 -26.75 11.25
CA ARG A 656 0.50 -26.62 9.97
C ARG A 656 -1.02 -26.78 10.13
N GLY A 657 -1.78 -26.17 9.24
CA GLY A 657 -3.24 -26.11 9.29
C GLY A 657 -3.76 -25.04 10.25
N LEU A 658 -5.07 -24.78 10.16
CA LEU A 658 -5.81 -23.91 11.07
C LEU A 658 -6.44 -24.78 12.18
N VAL A 659 -5.78 -24.85 13.33
CA VAL A 659 -6.21 -25.68 14.47
C VAL A 659 -6.42 -24.83 15.72
N GLU A 660 -7.53 -25.03 16.42
CA GLU A 660 -7.88 -24.20 17.58
C GLU A 660 -7.08 -24.54 18.85
N ILE A 661 -6.50 -25.74 18.92
CA ILE A 661 -5.72 -26.23 20.05
C ILE A 661 -4.30 -26.53 19.57
N CYS A 662 -3.31 -25.97 20.26
CA CYS A 662 -1.91 -26.20 19.94
C CYS A 662 -1.53 -27.68 20.13
N PRO A 663 -1.01 -28.36 19.09
CA PRO A 663 -0.65 -29.78 19.18
C PRO A 663 0.59 -30.04 20.03
N TYR A 664 1.34 -29.00 20.41
CA TYR A 664 2.57 -29.13 21.19
C TYR A 664 2.38 -28.96 22.70
N CYS A 665 1.40 -28.16 23.14
CA CYS A 665 1.20 -27.86 24.56
C CYS A 665 -0.27 -27.85 25.01
N GLY A 666 -1.24 -28.07 24.13
CA GLY A 666 -2.66 -28.10 24.46
C GLY A 666 -3.30 -26.72 24.72
N SER A 667 -2.59 -25.62 24.50
CA SER A 667 -3.15 -24.28 24.67
C SER A 667 -4.14 -23.91 23.56
N SER A 668 -5.24 -23.27 23.92
CA SER A 668 -6.19 -22.64 22.99
C SER A 668 -5.81 -21.18 22.64
N ASP A 669 -4.76 -20.62 23.25
CA ASP A 669 -4.28 -19.29 22.90
C ASP A 669 -3.37 -19.36 21.66
N VAL A 670 -4.03 -19.39 20.51
CA VAL A 670 -3.42 -19.49 19.19
C VAL A 670 -3.78 -18.29 18.31
N ASP A 671 -3.03 -18.13 17.23
CA ASP A 671 -3.37 -17.25 16.11
C ASP A 671 -3.08 -18.01 14.80
N PHE A 672 -3.66 -17.56 13.71
CA PHE A 672 -3.57 -18.21 12.42
C PHE A 672 -2.72 -17.40 11.45
N ILE A 673 -1.93 -18.08 10.62
CA ILE A 673 -1.07 -17.49 9.61
C ILE A 673 -1.49 -18.06 8.25
N THR A 674 -1.88 -17.19 7.34
CA THR A 674 -2.15 -17.54 5.94
C THR A 674 -2.01 -16.31 5.06
N ARG A 675 -2.10 -16.48 3.74
CA ARG A 675 -2.00 -15.38 2.79
C ARG A 675 -3.32 -14.61 2.75
N VAL A 676 -3.27 -13.31 3.03
CA VAL A 676 -4.46 -12.46 2.97
C VAL A 676 -4.85 -12.16 1.52
N THR A 677 -3.90 -11.64 0.74
CA THR A 677 -4.11 -11.23 -0.66
C THR A 677 -2.87 -11.47 -1.49
N GLY A 678 -1.67 -11.19 -0.97
CA GLY A 678 -0.41 -11.40 -1.70
C GLY A 678 0.78 -11.77 -0.83
N PHE A 679 0.62 -11.80 0.49
CA PHE A 679 1.68 -12.09 1.46
C PHE A 679 1.06 -12.73 2.71
N PHE A 680 1.90 -13.37 3.53
CA PHE A 680 1.49 -13.97 4.80
C PHE A 680 1.21 -12.90 5.86
N SER A 681 0.13 -13.07 6.60
CA SER A 681 -0.15 -12.25 7.78
C SER A 681 -0.93 -13.06 8.82
N LYS A 682 -1.07 -12.47 10.01
CA LYS A 682 -1.85 -13.06 11.10
C LYS A 682 -3.34 -12.72 10.94
N VAL A 683 -4.20 -13.73 10.96
CA VAL A 683 -5.66 -13.59 10.75
C VAL A 683 -6.32 -12.71 11.80
N SER A 684 -5.79 -12.66 13.04
CA SER A 684 -6.24 -11.74 14.09
C SER A 684 -6.22 -10.25 13.67
N GLY A 685 -5.34 -9.89 12.72
CA GLY A 685 -5.22 -8.54 12.17
C GLY A 685 -6.20 -8.21 11.03
N TRP A 686 -6.95 -9.18 10.52
CA TRP A 686 -7.76 -8.99 9.30
C TRP A 686 -9.08 -8.25 9.59
N ASN A 687 -9.67 -7.62 8.57
CA ASN A 687 -11.04 -7.11 8.66
C ASN A 687 -12.08 -8.25 8.58
N ALA A 688 -13.36 -7.92 8.73
CA ALA A 688 -14.44 -8.92 8.71
C ALA A 688 -14.58 -9.61 7.35
N GLY A 689 -14.58 -8.85 6.25
CA GLY A 689 -14.69 -9.41 4.90
C GLY A 689 -13.56 -10.38 4.55
N LYS A 690 -12.31 -10.10 4.93
CA LYS A 690 -11.20 -11.05 4.69
C LYS A 690 -11.25 -12.30 5.57
N ARG A 691 -11.83 -12.23 6.76
CA ARG A 691 -12.11 -13.44 7.56
C ARG A 691 -13.22 -14.27 6.92
N ALA A 692 -14.27 -13.64 6.41
CA ALA A 692 -15.31 -14.33 5.66
C ALA A 692 -14.73 -14.98 4.39
N GLU A 693 -13.92 -14.25 3.62
CA GLU A 693 -13.22 -14.80 2.46
C GLU A 693 -12.37 -16.04 2.82
N LEU A 694 -11.68 -16.04 3.96
CA LEU A 694 -10.91 -17.20 4.42
C LEU A 694 -11.78 -18.43 4.69
N LEU A 695 -12.98 -18.22 5.26
CA LEU A 695 -13.94 -19.29 5.53
C LEU A 695 -14.54 -19.83 4.24
N ASP A 696 -14.78 -18.95 3.27
CA ASP A 696 -15.37 -19.31 1.98
C ASP A 696 -14.37 -20.00 1.04
N ARG A 697 -13.05 -19.80 1.20
CA ARG A 697 -12.02 -20.42 0.33
C ARG A 697 -12.21 -21.93 0.21
N HIS A 698 -12.35 -22.41 -1.03
CA HIS A 698 -12.30 -23.83 -1.32
C HIS A 698 -10.91 -24.38 -1.04
N LYS A 699 -10.86 -25.49 -0.30
CA LYS A 699 -9.62 -26.17 0.11
C LYS A 699 -9.68 -27.60 -0.40
N ASP A 700 -8.88 -27.88 -1.43
CA ASP A 700 -8.71 -29.24 -1.96
C ASP A 700 -8.07 -30.11 -0.86
N GLY A 701 -8.88 -30.89 -0.14
CA GLY A 701 -8.38 -31.79 0.90
C GLY A 701 -9.25 -31.98 2.14
N LEU A 702 -10.36 -31.24 2.31
CA LEU A 702 -11.21 -31.35 3.50
C LEU A 702 -12.67 -31.70 3.15
N LYS A 703 -12.88 -32.94 2.70
CA LYS A 703 -14.08 -33.69 3.06
C LYS A 703 -13.66 -34.91 3.85
N ASN A 704 -14.16 -34.99 5.08
CA ASN A 704 -14.14 -36.09 6.04
C ASN A 704 -13.08 -36.02 7.14
N ALA A 705 -13.38 -35.27 8.20
CA ALA A 705 -13.11 -35.70 9.57
C ALA A 705 -14.12 -35.03 10.54
N GLY A 706 -15.17 -35.77 10.90
CA GLY A 706 -16.01 -35.56 12.09
C GLY A 706 -17.06 -34.47 11.99
#